data_AF-A0A433UNJ2-F1
#
_entry.id   AF-A0A433UNJ2-F1
#
_cell.length_a   1.000
_cell.length_b   1.000
_cell.length_c   1.000
_cell.angle_alpha   90.00
_cell.angle_beta   90.00
_cell.angle_gamma   90.00
#
_symmetry.space_group_name_H-M   'P 1'
#
loop_
_entity.id
_entity.type
_entity.pdbx_description
1 polymer ?
#
loop_
_entity_poly.entity_id
_entity_poly.type
_entity_poly.pdbx_seq_one_letter_code
_entity_poly.pdbx_strand_id
1 'polypeptide(L)'
;MRIPLDYYRILGLPLAASEEQLRQAYSDRIVQLPRREYSITAISSRKQLIEEAYVVLSDSKERSAYNHQYLAHAYDPDRSSVTLASDNRTRSNNTEPDTQSLSIEIAPEELVGALLILQELGEYELVLKLGRPYLVNKNRSVAVKVGNRLTSEEFSTSPELPDIILTVALACLELGREQWQQGHYENAAISLETGEELLLREGLFPSVQGEIAADLCKLRPYRILELLALPQEKTKERRQGLGLLQGILEDRGGMDGNGNDQSGLNIDDFLRFIQQLRNHLTVAEQHKLFEAESKRPSAVATYLAVYALIARGFTQRQPALIRQAKQMLIRLGKRQDVHLEQSLCALLLGQTEEATRVLELSQEYEALAIIREKSQDSPDLLPGLCLYGELWLQQEVFPHFRDLARQKASLKDYFADAQVQAYLEALPTDAQTTNEWDTIHRQPFPAPQINNPHHRSYETGNGRQVNHNRTPDVEFPAIPAREISESPQFSSPQVPISASHTPEIPVHSPSEEIGTTGNHQQINGAAHSTAPSQTKKRRRRKPTSPNSRDRVWEYRPSHARQRRTFANTLDAKTRLVWMVFLSLGGLLVFWLLASTAWGWLNNMFFPKATLQGEPLAIELNQPVIMIPDPQSKPEVGLGQLTTATAEDVIETWLSTKAAALGPNHEINRLNEILTGSALSQWRLIVKQDMGDSRYRKYEHDVKVEFVNQKQTVVDNAVVEATVKEVTHFYEQGESKKSSEDRLRVRYDLIRKQGGWRIQSMTVVK
;
A
#
# COMPACT_ATOMS: atom_id res chain seq x y z
N MET A 1 43.09 19.04 -11.03
CA MET A 1 42.37 18.03 -11.84
C MET A 1 41.29 18.72 -12.65
N ARG A 2 40.94 18.24 -13.84
CA ARG A 2 39.88 18.85 -14.66
C ARG A 2 38.50 18.28 -14.31
N ILE A 3 37.50 19.15 -14.24
CA ILE A 3 36.08 18.79 -14.10
C ILE A 3 35.30 19.55 -15.18
N PRO A 4 34.39 18.90 -15.92
CA PRO A 4 33.56 19.54 -16.96
C PRO A 4 32.48 20.43 -16.33
N LEU A 5 32.92 21.61 -15.92
CA LEU A 5 32.17 22.68 -15.25
C LEU A 5 32.78 24.01 -15.72
N ASP A 6 31.97 25.07 -15.80
CA ASP A 6 32.41 26.40 -16.24
C ASP A 6 31.94 27.50 -15.27
N TYR A 7 32.62 28.65 -15.27
CA TYR A 7 32.37 29.72 -14.30
C TYR A 7 30.97 30.33 -14.42
N TYR A 8 30.37 30.35 -15.61
CA TYR A 8 29.00 30.83 -15.80
C TYR A 8 27.98 29.86 -15.20
N ARG A 9 28.19 28.55 -15.39
CA ARG A 9 27.37 27.49 -14.77
C ARG A 9 27.48 27.46 -13.25
N ILE A 10 28.69 27.69 -12.69
CA ILE A 10 28.87 27.82 -11.24
C ILE A 10 27.96 28.92 -10.68
N LEU A 11 27.92 30.10 -11.31
CA LEU A 11 27.04 31.19 -10.90
C LEU A 11 25.56 31.00 -11.32
N GLY A 12 25.26 30.09 -12.26
CA GLY A 12 23.92 29.85 -12.80
C GLY A 12 23.49 30.89 -13.85
N LEU A 13 24.44 31.46 -14.59
CA LEU A 13 24.22 32.58 -15.51
C LEU A 13 24.44 32.21 -16.99
N PRO A 14 23.81 32.92 -17.94
CA PRO A 14 24.20 32.88 -19.34
C PRO A 14 25.45 33.75 -19.60
N LEU A 15 26.21 33.43 -20.65
CA LEU A 15 27.41 34.17 -21.08
C LEU A 15 27.18 35.68 -21.25
N ALA A 16 25.96 36.07 -21.64
CA ALA A 16 25.53 37.44 -21.89
C ALA A 16 25.12 38.24 -20.62
N ALA A 17 25.25 37.68 -19.42
CA ALA A 17 24.81 38.33 -18.18
C ALA A 17 25.51 39.68 -17.93
N SER A 18 24.76 40.68 -17.46
CA SER A 18 25.30 41.98 -17.05
C SER A 18 26.15 41.86 -15.77
N GLU A 19 26.96 42.88 -15.48
CA GLU A 19 27.73 42.93 -14.23
C GLU A 19 26.82 42.97 -12.98
N GLU A 20 25.65 43.59 -13.09
CA GLU A 20 24.63 43.62 -12.04
C GLU A 20 24.04 42.22 -11.78
N GLN A 21 23.71 41.48 -12.84
CA GLN A 21 23.26 40.09 -12.75
C GLN A 21 24.34 39.17 -12.18
N LEU A 22 25.61 39.43 -12.51
CA LEU A 22 26.77 38.71 -12.00
C LEU A 22 26.99 38.92 -10.49
N ARG A 23 26.87 40.16 -10.01
CA ARG A 23 26.89 40.48 -8.57
C ARG A 23 25.69 39.89 -7.83
N GLN A 24 24.50 39.93 -8.43
CA GLN A 24 23.29 39.38 -7.83
C GLN A 24 23.37 37.85 -7.69
N ALA A 25 23.70 37.12 -8.76
CA ALA A 25 23.78 35.65 -8.73
C ALA A 25 24.87 35.13 -7.78
N TYR A 26 26.00 35.84 -7.66
CA TYR A 26 27.01 35.55 -6.65
C TYR A 26 26.46 35.73 -5.22
N SER A 27 25.78 36.85 -4.94
CA SER A 27 25.12 37.07 -3.65
C SER A 27 24.14 35.96 -3.31
N ASP A 28 23.29 35.57 -4.26
CA ASP A 28 22.27 34.54 -4.05
C ASP A 28 22.89 33.14 -3.86
N ARG A 29 23.90 32.76 -4.67
CA ARG A 29 24.64 31.49 -4.53
C ARG A 29 25.40 31.36 -3.20
N ILE A 30 25.88 32.48 -2.64
CA ILE A 30 26.56 32.52 -1.34
C ILE A 30 25.56 32.41 -0.18
N VAL A 31 24.36 32.99 -0.30
CA VAL A 31 23.28 32.87 0.70
C VAL A 31 22.61 31.50 0.65
N GLN A 32 22.54 30.86 -0.52
CA GLN A 32 22.03 29.50 -0.69
C GLN A 32 22.98 28.47 -0.02
N LEU A 33 22.58 27.96 1.14
CA LEU A 33 23.28 26.90 1.86
C LEU A 33 22.87 25.49 1.35
N PRO A 34 23.81 24.53 1.23
CA PRO A 34 23.51 23.12 0.97
C PRO A 34 22.68 22.42 2.06
N ARG A 35 22.29 21.15 1.83
CA ARG A 35 21.65 20.30 2.86
C ARG A 35 22.52 20.29 4.15
N ARG A 36 21.87 20.38 5.31
CA ARG A 36 22.51 20.51 6.65
C ARG A 36 23.46 19.36 7.03
N GLU A 37 23.37 18.22 6.33
CA GLU A 37 24.20 17.04 6.52
C GLU A 37 25.65 17.23 6.01
N TYR A 38 25.93 18.25 5.19
CA TYR A 38 27.29 18.58 4.72
C TYR A 38 28.18 19.22 5.80
N SER A 39 29.48 18.93 5.73
CA SER A 39 30.51 19.52 6.59
C SER A 39 30.82 20.98 6.25
N ILE A 40 31.39 21.70 7.22
CA ILE A 40 31.92 23.05 7.04
C ILE A 40 32.99 23.07 5.93
N THR A 41 33.80 22.02 5.82
CA THR A 41 34.84 21.85 4.78
C THR A 41 34.25 21.71 3.37
N ALA A 42 33.16 20.96 3.20
CA ALA A 42 32.45 20.89 1.92
C ALA A 42 31.81 22.24 1.54
N ILE A 43 31.21 22.92 2.52
CA ILE A 43 30.60 24.25 2.33
C ILE A 43 31.66 25.31 1.98
N SER A 44 32.84 25.28 2.61
CA SER A 44 33.94 26.19 2.25
C SER A 44 34.53 25.89 0.88
N SER A 45 34.67 24.61 0.50
CA SER A 45 35.12 24.22 -0.84
C SER A 45 34.14 24.67 -1.93
N ARG A 46 32.83 24.44 -1.74
CA ARG A 46 31.78 24.98 -2.61
C ARG A 46 31.87 26.50 -2.73
N LYS A 47 32.04 27.19 -1.60
CA LYS A 47 32.15 28.66 -1.55
C LYS A 47 33.36 29.17 -2.33
N GLN A 48 34.53 28.53 -2.18
CA GLN A 48 35.77 28.92 -2.83
C GLN A 48 35.63 28.93 -4.36
N LEU A 49 35.01 27.89 -4.95
CA LEU A 49 34.75 27.81 -6.38
C LEU A 49 33.73 28.87 -6.88
N ILE A 50 32.78 29.27 -6.03
CA ILE A 50 31.82 30.35 -6.33
C ILE A 50 32.51 31.73 -6.25
N GLU A 51 33.40 31.93 -5.29
CA GLU A 51 34.24 33.15 -5.18
C GLU A 51 35.21 33.27 -6.35
N GLU A 52 35.87 32.18 -6.77
CA GLU A 52 36.73 32.13 -7.96
C GLU A 52 35.96 32.47 -9.24
N ALA A 53 34.82 31.80 -9.47
CA ALA A 53 33.97 32.04 -10.63
C ALA A 53 33.48 33.50 -10.70
N TYR A 54 33.16 34.10 -9.57
CA TYR A 54 32.82 35.53 -9.50
C TYR A 54 34.02 36.42 -9.80
N VAL A 55 35.20 36.16 -9.23
CA VAL A 55 36.41 36.96 -9.47
C VAL A 55 36.77 36.98 -10.96
N VAL A 56 36.95 35.80 -11.57
CA VAL A 56 37.36 35.67 -12.99
C VAL A 56 36.34 36.29 -13.96
N LEU A 57 35.06 36.21 -13.65
CA LEU A 57 34.01 36.83 -14.48
C LEU A 57 33.72 38.30 -14.12
N SER A 58 34.25 38.83 -13.02
CA SER A 58 34.13 40.25 -12.64
C SER A 58 35.22 41.13 -13.27
N ASP A 59 36.43 40.61 -13.49
CA ASP A 59 37.46 41.33 -14.24
C ASP A 59 37.14 41.34 -15.74
N SER A 60 37.05 42.54 -16.34
CA SER A 60 36.65 42.71 -17.74
C SER A 60 37.61 42.09 -18.75
N LYS A 61 38.90 41.94 -18.40
CA LYS A 61 39.94 41.35 -19.25
C LYS A 61 39.95 39.82 -19.10
N GLU A 62 39.86 39.30 -17.88
CA GLU A 62 39.80 37.85 -17.64
C GLU A 62 38.49 37.26 -18.17
N ARG A 63 37.34 37.90 -17.91
CA ARG A 63 36.05 37.54 -18.53
C ARG A 63 36.12 37.55 -20.06
N SER A 64 36.81 38.52 -20.67
CA SER A 64 36.97 38.60 -22.13
C SER A 64 37.84 37.46 -22.68
N ALA A 65 38.95 37.15 -22.02
CA ALA A 65 39.80 36.01 -22.38
C ALA A 65 39.07 34.67 -22.22
N TYR A 66 38.33 34.50 -21.12
CA TYR A 66 37.52 33.32 -20.85
C TYR A 66 36.38 33.16 -21.87
N ASN A 67 35.67 34.24 -22.21
CA ASN A 67 34.66 34.23 -23.28
C ASN A 67 35.26 33.81 -24.63
N HIS A 68 36.49 34.23 -24.95
CA HIS A 68 37.15 33.82 -26.18
C HIS A 68 37.49 32.31 -26.17
N GLN A 69 37.95 31.77 -25.05
CA GLN A 69 38.17 30.32 -24.87
C GLN A 69 36.85 29.52 -24.95
N TYR A 70 35.79 30.01 -24.30
CA TYR A 70 34.45 29.42 -24.33
C TYR A 70 33.91 29.33 -25.76
N LEU A 71 33.97 30.43 -26.50
CA LEU A 71 33.50 30.50 -27.89
C LEU A 71 34.39 29.65 -28.82
N ALA A 72 35.70 29.63 -28.63
CA ALA A 72 36.59 28.76 -29.42
C ALA A 72 36.23 27.28 -29.24
N HIS A 73 36.00 26.82 -28.00
CA HIS A 73 35.59 25.45 -27.72
C HIS A 73 34.15 25.14 -28.20
N ALA A 74 33.23 26.12 -28.17
CA ALA A 74 31.85 25.94 -28.63
C ALA A 74 31.69 25.85 -30.15
N TYR A 75 32.60 26.44 -30.94
CA TYR A 75 32.51 26.52 -32.40
C TYR A 75 33.65 25.81 -33.18
N ASP A 76 34.77 25.47 -32.53
CA ASP A 76 35.93 24.79 -33.14
C ASP A 76 36.57 23.77 -32.16
N PRO A 77 35.83 22.69 -31.79
CA PRO A 77 36.26 21.75 -30.75
C PRO A 77 37.57 21.02 -31.12
N ASP A 78 37.73 20.62 -32.38
CA ASP A 78 38.91 19.88 -32.85
C ASP A 78 40.20 20.67 -32.67
N ARG A 79 40.18 21.97 -32.95
CA ARG A 79 41.38 22.83 -32.92
C ARG A 79 41.81 23.22 -31.51
N SER A 80 40.87 23.26 -30.55
CA SER A 80 41.17 23.55 -29.15
C SER A 80 42.10 22.52 -28.50
N SER A 81 42.16 21.30 -29.04
CA SER A 81 43.13 20.26 -28.65
C SER A 81 44.59 20.61 -28.95
N VAL A 82 44.85 21.41 -29.99
CA VAL A 82 46.19 21.67 -30.52
C VAL A 82 46.94 22.74 -29.73
N THR A 83 46.24 23.78 -29.26
CA THR A 83 46.83 24.87 -28.46
C THR A 83 47.27 24.42 -27.06
N LEU A 84 46.69 23.34 -26.52
CA LEU A 84 47.12 22.72 -25.26
C LEU A 84 48.36 21.81 -25.40
N ALA A 85 48.79 21.49 -26.62
CA ALA A 85 49.93 20.60 -26.87
C ALA A 85 51.31 21.29 -26.84
N SER A 86 51.37 22.59 -26.50
CA SER A 86 52.60 23.40 -26.52
C SER A 86 53.07 23.86 -25.13
N ASP A 87 52.92 23.02 -24.11
CA ASP A 87 53.89 23.04 -23.01
C ASP A 87 54.20 21.63 -22.46
N ASN A 88 55.43 21.41 -21.99
CA ASN A 88 56.00 20.06 -21.93
C ASN A 88 55.80 19.34 -20.58
N ARG A 89 55.15 18.16 -20.61
CA ARG A 89 55.74 16.89 -20.09
C ARG A 89 54.95 15.63 -20.43
N THR A 90 55.67 14.58 -20.81
CA THR A 90 55.18 13.27 -21.28
C THR A 90 54.43 12.45 -20.21
N ARG A 91 53.25 11.90 -20.55
CA ARG A 91 52.83 10.60 -20.02
C ARG A 91 51.77 9.86 -20.87
N SER A 92 52.11 8.61 -21.23
CA SER A 92 51.26 7.45 -21.56
C SER A 92 49.84 7.67 -22.12
N ASN A 93 49.62 7.25 -23.36
CA ASN A 93 48.29 7.00 -23.92
C ASN A 93 47.53 5.93 -23.11
N ASN A 94 46.22 6.14 -22.88
CA ASN A 94 45.11 5.17 -22.97
C ASN A 94 43.88 5.67 -22.16
N THR A 95 43.13 6.60 -22.74
CA THR A 95 41.77 6.95 -22.31
C THR A 95 40.92 7.20 -23.56
N GLU A 96 39.65 6.81 -23.53
CA GLU A 96 38.68 7.05 -24.61
C GLU A 96 38.34 8.55 -24.74
N PRO A 97 37.86 9.02 -25.91
CA PRO A 97 37.68 10.43 -26.19
C PRO A 97 36.40 11.01 -25.55
N ASP A 98 36.44 11.26 -24.24
CA ASP A 98 35.52 12.17 -23.55
C ASP A 98 35.74 13.59 -24.11
N THR A 99 34.98 13.94 -25.15
CA THR A 99 35.16 15.16 -25.95
C THR A 99 34.01 16.15 -25.67
N GLN A 100 34.25 17.45 -25.91
CA GLN A 100 33.21 18.50 -26.04
C GLN A 100 32.55 19.03 -24.75
N SER A 101 33.21 19.00 -23.59
CA SER A 101 32.77 19.78 -22.41
C SER A 101 33.85 20.73 -21.91
N LEU A 102 33.48 22.01 -21.71
CA LEU A 102 34.36 23.01 -21.10
C LEU A 102 34.71 22.59 -19.67
N SER A 103 35.96 22.76 -19.25
CA SER A 103 36.44 22.29 -17.94
C SER A 103 37.33 23.29 -17.22
N ILE A 104 37.06 23.53 -15.93
CA ILE A 104 38.00 24.20 -15.01
C ILE A 104 39.02 23.22 -14.42
N GLU A 105 40.14 23.74 -13.94
CA GLU A 105 41.16 22.99 -13.20
C GLU A 105 41.09 23.31 -11.71
N ILE A 106 40.69 22.33 -10.90
CA ILE A 106 40.56 22.46 -9.44
C ILE A 106 41.66 21.71 -8.68
N ALA A 107 41.91 22.06 -7.43
CA ALA A 107 42.71 21.25 -6.50
C ALA A 107 42.00 19.93 -6.17
N PRO A 108 42.72 18.85 -5.78
CA PRO A 108 42.11 17.61 -5.32
C PRO A 108 41.19 17.81 -4.11
N GLU A 109 41.55 18.71 -3.19
CA GLU A 109 40.73 19.09 -2.03
C GLU A 109 39.38 19.76 -2.40
N GLU A 110 39.30 20.38 -3.58
CA GLU A 110 38.10 21.10 -4.05
C GLU A 110 37.07 20.19 -4.72
N LEU A 111 37.39 18.89 -4.89
CA LEU A 111 36.52 17.91 -5.55
C LEU A 111 35.14 17.83 -4.89
N VAL A 112 35.07 17.94 -3.56
CA VAL A 112 33.81 17.91 -2.83
C VAL A 112 32.90 19.09 -3.19
N GLY A 113 33.45 20.31 -3.27
CA GLY A 113 32.70 21.51 -3.66
C GLY A 113 32.24 21.45 -5.11
N ALA A 114 33.09 20.95 -6.02
CA ALA A 114 32.74 20.80 -7.42
C ALA A 114 31.63 19.74 -7.66
N LEU A 115 31.71 18.59 -6.97
CA LEU A 115 30.64 17.59 -6.99
C LEU A 115 29.33 18.15 -6.41
N LEU A 116 29.40 18.97 -5.36
CA LEU A 116 28.24 19.60 -4.74
C LEU A 116 27.59 20.61 -5.72
N ILE A 117 28.38 21.46 -6.39
CA ILE A 117 27.88 22.38 -7.43
C ILE A 117 27.23 21.61 -8.58
N LEU A 118 27.80 20.48 -9.02
CA LEU A 118 27.19 19.63 -10.04
C LEU A 118 25.85 19.03 -9.57
N GLN A 119 25.76 18.60 -8.30
CA GLN A 119 24.49 18.13 -7.72
C GLN A 119 23.43 19.25 -7.64
N GLU A 120 23.82 20.49 -7.33
CA GLU A 120 22.93 21.66 -7.38
C GLU A 120 22.51 22.06 -8.80
N LEU A 121 23.25 21.64 -9.83
CA LEU A 121 22.97 21.91 -11.25
C LEU A 121 22.13 20.81 -11.93
N GLY A 122 21.76 19.74 -11.22
CA GLY A 122 21.05 18.59 -11.81
C GLY A 122 21.96 17.61 -12.55
N GLU A 123 23.28 17.78 -12.48
CA GLU A 123 24.27 16.97 -13.22
C GLU A 123 24.57 15.63 -12.53
N TYR A 124 23.51 14.91 -12.16
CA TYR A 124 23.60 13.73 -11.28
C TYR A 124 24.46 12.62 -11.89
N GLU A 125 24.28 12.28 -13.18
CA GLU A 125 25.11 11.26 -13.84
C GLU A 125 26.60 11.62 -13.84
N LEU A 126 26.92 12.92 -13.97
CA LEU A 126 28.30 13.41 -13.93
C LEU A 126 28.89 13.37 -12.51
N VAL A 127 28.09 13.67 -11.47
CA VAL A 127 28.46 13.42 -10.07
C VAL A 127 28.78 11.94 -9.84
N LEU A 128 27.99 11.03 -10.41
CA LEU A 128 28.25 9.58 -10.33
C LEU A 128 29.52 9.18 -11.09
N LYS A 129 29.74 9.71 -12.31
CA LYS A 129 30.92 9.46 -13.16
C LYS A 129 32.22 9.91 -12.49
N LEU A 130 32.21 11.05 -11.78
CA LEU A 130 33.38 11.61 -11.10
C LEU A 130 33.57 11.06 -9.66
N GLY A 131 32.48 10.88 -8.91
CA GLY A 131 32.52 10.48 -7.50
C GLY A 131 32.78 8.98 -7.28
N ARG A 132 32.14 8.09 -8.06
CA ARG A 132 32.29 6.63 -7.88
C ARG A 132 33.75 6.15 -8.00
N PRO A 133 34.58 6.62 -8.95
CA PRO A 133 36.00 6.24 -9.02
C PRO A 133 36.82 6.66 -7.79
N TYR A 134 36.53 7.81 -7.18
CA TYR A 134 37.21 8.26 -5.96
C TYR A 134 36.93 7.31 -4.79
N LEU A 135 35.66 6.95 -4.58
CA LEU A 135 35.21 6.02 -3.55
C LEU A 135 35.84 4.63 -3.70
N VAL A 136 35.90 4.09 -4.93
CA VAL A 136 36.51 2.78 -5.22
C VAL A 136 38.02 2.78 -4.99
N ASN A 137 38.73 3.83 -5.44
CA ASN A 137 40.19 3.91 -5.32
C ASN A 137 40.65 4.11 -3.85
N LYS A 138 39.92 4.91 -3.06
CA LYS A 138 40.17 5.04 -1.60
C LYS A 138 39.99 3.70 -0.88
N ASN A 139 38.88 3.00 -1.14
CA ASN A 139 38.60 1.68 -0.56
C ASN A 139 39.71 0.66 -0.89
N ARG A 140 40.23 0.64 -2.13
CA ARG A 140 41.36 -0.22 -2.50
C ARG A 140 42.65 0.14 -1.75
N SER A 141 42.90 1.43 -1.47
CA SER A 141 44.10 1.88 -0.74
C SER A 141 44.13 1.38 0.71
N VAL A 142 42.98 1.28 1.37
CA VAL A 142 42.86 0.73 2.74
C VAL A 142 43.20 -0.77 2.76
N ALA A 143 42.72 -1.53 1.77
CA ALA A 143 42.86 -2.99 1.71
C ALA A 143 44.30 -3.50 1.46
N VAL A 144 45.23 -2.64 1.01
CA VAL A 144 46.58 -3.05 0.57
C VAL A 144 47.63 -2.98 1.69
N LYS A 145 47.34 -2.40 2.86
CA LYS A 145 48.28 -2.30 4.00
C LYS A 145 48.46 -3.61 4.79
N VAL A 146 48.90 -4.68 4.13
CA VAL A 146 49.40 -5.90 4.81
C VAL A 146 50.89 -5.70 5.15
N GLY A 147 51.20 -5.17 6.33
CA GLY A 147 52.60 -4.95 6.73
C GLY A 147 52.84 -4.22 8.06
N ASN A 148 52.72 -4.92 9.19
CA ASN A 148 53.36 -4.66 10.49
C ASN A 148 53.70 -3.19 10.88
N ARG A 149 52.71 -2.46 11.42
CA ARG A 149 52.75 -1.99 12.83
C ARG A 149 51.39 -1.42 13.24
N LEU A 150 50.93 -1.80 14.45
CA LEU A 150 49.74 -1.24 15.07
C LEU A 150 50.13 -0.10 16.02
N THR A 151 49.98 1.12 15.54
CA THR A 151 49.74 2.30 16.39
C THR A 151 48.33 2.77 16.09
N SER A 152 47.49 2.86 17.13
CA SER A 152 46.23 3.59 17.04
C SER A 152 46.48 5.07 16.72
N GLU A 153 45.42 5.79 16.34
CA GLU A 153 45.36 7.25 16.14
C GLU A 153 45.75 7.85 14.76
N GLU A 154 46.05 7.03 13.73
CA GLU A 154 46.07 7.52 12.33
C GLU A 154 44.99 6.86 11.45
N PHE A 155 43.71 7.14 11.76
CA PHE A 155 42.62 6.96 10.80
C PHE A 155 42.73 8.05 9.71
N SER A 156 43.41 7.74 8.61
CA SER A 156 43.51 8.63 7.43
C SER A 156 42.22 8.71 6.61
N THR A 157 41.06 8.80 7.25
CA THR A 157 39.81 9.24 6.61
C THR A 157 39.99 10.69 6.19
N SER A 158 40.02 10.96 4.88
CA SER A 158 39.99 12.35 4.39
C SER A 158 38.70 13.02 4.86
N PRO A 159 38.76 14.28 5.34
CA PRO A 159 37.59 14.96 5.90
C PRO A 159 36.46 15.09 4.87
N GLU A 160 36.78 15.18 3.58
CA GLU A 160 35.78 15.21 2.49
C GLU A 160 35.03 13.87 2.27
N LEU A 161 35.48 12.73 2.81
CA LEU A 161 34.94 11.43 2.40
C LEU A 161 33.45 11.25 2.74
N PRO A 162 32.96 11.60 3.94
CA PRO A 162 31.52 11.57 4.22
C PRO A 162 30.72 12.49 3.30
N ASP A 163 31.24 13.67 2.97
CA ASP A 163 30.58 14.61 2.07
C ASP A 163 30.52 14.08 0.63
N ILE A 164 31.59 13.46 0.11
CA ILE A 164 31.59 12.85 -1.22
C ILE A 164 30.62 11.65 -1.27
N ILE A 165 30.52 10.87 -0.19
CA ILE A 165 29.51 9.81 -0.04
C ILE A 165 28.10 10.42 -0.07
N LEU A 166 27.87 11.50 0.68
CA LEU A 166 26.60 12.23 0.71
C LEU A 166 26.22 12.78 -0.67
N THR A 167 27.14 13.45 -1.39
CA THR A 167 26.87 13.99 -2.73
C THR A 167 26.53 12.89 -3.73
N VAL A 168 27.23 11.75 -3.69
CA VAL A 168 26.95 10.59 -4.56
C VAL A 168 25.61 9.94 -4.21
N ALA A 169 25.28 9.80 -2.93
CA ALA A 169 23.98 9.26 -2.50
C ALA A 169 22.81 10.19 -2.84
N LEU A 170 22.99 11.52 -2.72
CA LEU A 170 22.01 12.52 -3.13
C LEU A 170 21.84 12.57 -4.66
N ALA A 171 22.92 12.42 -5.44
CA ALA A 171 22.82 12.27 -6.89
C ALA A 171 22.05 11.00 -7.28
N CYS A 172 22.29 9.86 -6.62
CA CYS A 172 21.47 8.64 -6.79
C CYS A 172 19.98 8.87 -6.44
N LEU A 173 19.70 9.63 -5.37
CA LEU A 173 18.34 9.94 -4.92
C LEU A 173 17.57 10.80 -5.94
N GLU A 174 18.12 11.96 -6.32
CA GLU A 174 17.39 12.87 -7.21
C GLU A 174 17.35 12.34 -8.66
N LEU A 175 18.39 11.64 -9.15
CA LEU A 175 18.36 10.91 -10.44
C LEU A 175 17.27 9.82 -10.45
N GLY A 176 17.11 9.08 -9.34
CA GLY A 176 16.02 8.12 -9.19
C GLY A 176 14.64 8.77 -9.27
N ARG A 177 14.49 9.98 -8.72
CA ARG A 177 13.24 10.76 -8.80
C ARG A 177 12.97 11.29 -10.21
N GLU A 178 13.99 11.73 -10.95
CA GLU A 178 13.85 12.12 -12.35
C GLU A 178 13.44 10.94 -13.24
N GLN A 179 14.14 9.81 -13.10
CA GLN A 179 13.83 8.58 -13.85
C GLN A 179 12.42 8.07 -13.51
N TRP A 180 11.95 8.21 -12.26
CA TRP A 180 10.56 7.92 -11.87
C TRP A 180 9.57 8.87 -12.55
N GLN A 181 9.84 10.18 -12.57
CA GLN A 181 8.98 11.16 -13.26
C GLN A 181 8.90 10.93 -14.79
N GLN A 182 9.97 10.38 -15.39
CA GLN A 182 10.00 9.97 -16.79
C GLN A 182 9.29 8.63 -17.08
N GLY A 183 8.91 7.87 -16.05
CA GLY A 183 8.28 6.54 -16.18
C GLY A 183 9.26 5.37 -16.33
N HIS A 184 10.56 5.59 -16.09
CA HIS A 184 11.61 4.57 -16.13
C HIS A 184 11.80 3.94 -14.73
N TYR A 185 10.79 3.20 -14.24
CA TYR A 185 10.71 2.79 -12.84
C TYR A 185 11.77 1.77 -12.39
N GLU A 186 12.20 0.85 -13.27
CA GLU A 186 13.32 -0.07 -12.96
C GLU A 186 14.65 0.69 -12.87
N ASN A 187 14.92 1.62 -13.78
CA ASN A 187 16.14 2.45 -13.73
C ASN A 187 16.14 3.33 -12.47
N ALA A 188 15.00 3.95 -12.16
CA ALA A 188 14.80 4.72 -10.94
C ALA A 188 15.11 3.89 -9.69
N ALA A 189 14.63 2.64 -9.65
CA ALA A 189 14.89 1.73 -8.55
C ALA A 189 16.38 1.36 -8.45
N ILE A 190 17.06 1.06 -9.57
CA ILE A 190 18.51 0.78 -9.59
C ILE A 190 19.33 2.00 -9.10
N SER A 191 18.95 3.22 -9.50
CA SER A 191 19.59 4.46 -9.04
C SER A 191 19.43 4.62 -7.52
N LEU A 192 18.20 4.48 -7.01
CA LEU A 192 17.90 4.53 -5.58
C LEU A 192 18.60 3.41 -4.79
N GLU A 193 18.53 2.16 -5.23
CA GLU A 193 19.18 0.99 -4.62
C GLU A 193 20.71 1.18 -4.54
N THR A 194 21.33 1.85 -5.52
CA THR A 194 22.77 2.16 -5.47
C THR A 194 23.11 3.25 -4.43
N GLY A 195 22.21 4.21 -4.17
CA GLY A 195 22.34 5.17 -3.07
C GLY A 195 22.12 4.50 -1.70
N GLU A 196 21.06 3.70 -1.63
CA GLU A 196 20.80 2.58 -0.71
C GLU A 196 22.09 1.92 -0.17
N GLU A 197 22.66 1.06 -1.01
CA GLU A 197 23.79 0.20 -0.69
C GLU A 197 25.01 1.01 -0.23
N LEU A 198 25.28 2.16 -0.84
CA LEU A 198 26.41 3.03 -0.47
C LEU A 198 26.28 3.56 0.96
N LEU A 199 25.10 4.07 1.35
CA LEU A 199 24.89 4.58 2.71
C LEU A 199 24.89 3.45 3.75
N LEU A 200 24.25 2.31 3.45
CA LEU A 200 24.24 1.12 4.30
C LEU A 200 25.65 0.57 4.56
N ARG A 201 26.46 0.45 3.50
CA ARG A 201 27.81 -0.09 3.52
C ARG A 201 28.77 0.73 4.38
N GLU A 202 28.73 2.05 4.23
CA GLU A 202 29.64 2.96 4.91
C GLU A 202 29.08 3.40 6.30
N GLY A 203 27.81 3.11 6.58
CA GLY A 203 27.17 3.35 7.88
C GLY A 203 26.79 4.81 8.15
N LEU A 204 26.54 5.61 7.10
CA LEU A 204 26.39 7.06 7.17
C LEU A 204 24.99 7.55 6.79
N PHE A 205 24.65 8.76 7.24
CA PHE A 205 23.43 9.52 6.88
C PHE A 205 22.11 8.71 6.91
N PRO A 206 21.73 8.11 8.06
CA PRO A 206 20.50 7.31 8.17
C PRO A 206 19.21 8.09 7.88
N SER A 207 19.23 9.42 7.96
CA SER A 207 18.14 10.30 7.50
C SER A 207 17.95 10.26 5.98
N VAL A 208 19.05 10.28 5.21
CA VAL A 208 19.04 10.22 3.74
C VAL A 208 18.77 8.78 3.28
N GLN A 209 19.32 7.78 3.99
CA GLN A 209 18.97 6.38 3.74
C GLN A 209 17.45 6.15 3.93
N GLY A 210 16.85 6.69 5.00
CA GLY A 210 15.41 6.63 5.22
C GLY A 210 14.58 7.38 4.18
N GLU A 211 15.12 8.44 3.56
CA GLU A 211 14.49 9.15 2.43
C GLU A 211 14.48 8.28 1.17
N ILE A 212 15.62 7.64 0.83
CA ILE A 212 15.76 6.72 -0.30
C ILE A 212 14.87 5.48 -0.12
N ALA A 213 14.91 4.84 1.05
CA ALA A 213 14.10 3.65 1.36
C ALA A 213 12.59 3.94 1.27
N ALA A 214 12.16 5.11 1.75
CA ALA A 214 10.76 5.53 1.64
C ALA A 214 10.33 5.75 0.18
N ASP A 215 11.19 6.29 -0.68
CA ASP A 215 10.90 6.45 -2.11
C ASP A 215 10.94 5.11 -2.86
N LEU A 216 11.85 4.18 -2.51
CA LEU A 216 11.85 2.80 -3.02
C LEU A 216 10.55 2.05 -2.71
N CYS A 217 10.00 2.21 -1.49
CA CYS A 217 8.71 1.60 -1.13
C CYS A 217 7.54 2.15 -1.96
N LYS A 218 7.48 3.48 -2.18
CA LYS A 218 6.46 4.12 -3.04
C LYS A 218 6.61 3.76 -4.53
N LEU A 219 7.84 3.57 -5.00
CA LEU A 219 8.17 3.18 -6.37
C LEU A 219 7.82 1.71 -6.66
N ARG A 220 7.84 0.84 -5.63
CA ARG A 220 7.68 -0.61 -5.73
C ARG A 220 6.48 -1.07 -6.60
N PRO A 221 5.25 -0.51 -6.49
CA PRO A 221 4.12 -0.92 -7.33
C PRO A 221 4.33 -0.61 -8.82
N TYR A 222 4.95 0.53 -9.15
CA TYR A 222 5.23 0.92 -10.53
C TYR A 222 6.29 0.02 -11.16
N ARG A 223 7.37 -0.28 -10.41
CA ARG A 223 8.41 -1.25 -10.79
C ARG A 223 7.84 -2.65 -11.06
N ILE A 224 6.90 -3.11 -10.23
CA ILE A 224 6.19 -4.39 -10.43
C ILE A 224 5.40 -4.39 -11.74
N LEU A 225 4.67 -3.31 -12.05
CA LEU A 225 3.91 -3.19 -13.29
C LEU A 225 4.82 -3.17 -14.52
N GLU A 226 5.93 -2.44 -14.49
CA GLU A 226 6.90 -2.41 -15.59
C GLU A 226 7.50 -3.80 -15.84
N LEU A 227 8.08 -4.43 -14.82
CA LEU A 227 8.70 -5.75 -14.90
C LEU A 227 7.74 -6.85 -15.38
N LEU A 228 6.43 -6.73 -15.07
CA LEU A 228 5.40 -7.67 -15.52
C LEU A 228 4.73 -7.27 -16.84
N ALA A 229 4.86 -6.02 -17.30
CA ALA A 229 4.51 -5.65 -18.67
C ALA A 229 5.50 -6.22 -19.69
N LEU A 230 6.76 -6.47 -19.31
CA LEU A 230 7.80 -7.04 -20.18
C LEU A 230 7.36 -8.34 -20.90
N PRO A 231 7.89 -8.61 -22.11
CA PRO A 231 7.63 -9.84 -22.88
C PRO A 231 7.93 -11.14 -22.10
N GLN A 232 7.29 -12.24 -22.47
CA GLN A 232 7.39 -13.50 -21.70
C GLN A 232 8.80 -14.10 -21.72
N GLU A 233 9.57 -13.78 -22.74
CA GLU A 233 10.97 -14.16 -22.95
C GLU A 233 11.89 -13.57 -21.86
N LYS A 234 11.50 -12.44 -21.25
CA LYS A 234 12.21 -11.76 -20.16
C LYS A 234 11.97 -12.43 -18.80
N THR A 235 12.27 -13.73 -18.76
CA THR A 235 11.93 -14.63 -17.64
C THR A 235 12.65 -14.35 -16.32
N LYS A 236 13.75 -13.57 -16.32
CA LYS A 236 14.44 -13.16 -15.08
C LYS A 236 13.75 -11.92 -14.50
N GLU A 237 13.55 -10.92 -15.36
CA GLU A 237 12.96 -9.63 -15.05
C GLU A 237 11.49 -9.79 -14.60
N ARG A 238 10.70 -10.61 -15.31
CA ARG A 238 9.35 -10.99 -14.85
C ARG A 238 9.36 -11.68 -13.48
N ARG A 239 10.35 -12.54 -13.20
CA ARG A 239 10.46 -13.26 -11.92
C ARG A 239 10.80 -12.31 -10.77
N GLN A 240 11.61 -11.28 -11.01
CA GLN A 240 11.86 -10.18 -10.08
C GLN A 240 10.56 -9.41 -9.79
N GLY A 241 9.77 -9.08 -10.82
CA GLY A 241 8.45 -8.46 -10.66
C GLY A 241 7.46 -9.31 -9.83
N LEU A 242 7.40 -10.62 -10.07
CA LEU A 242 6.61 -11.56 -9.25
C LEU A 242 7.11 -11.65 -7.79
N GLY A 243 8.42 -11.58 -7.56
CA GLY A 243 9.00 -11.58 -6.22
C GLY A 243 8.67 -10.32 -5.43
N LEU A 244 8.81 -9.15 -6.05
CA LEU A 244 8.43 -7.86 -5.47
C LEU A 244 6.93 -7.79 -5.13
N LEU A 245 6.08 -8.34 -6.01
CA LEU A 245 4.64 -8.48 -5.78
C LEU A 245 4.32 -9.38 -4.57
N GLN A 246 5.00 -10.53 -4.47
CA GLN A 246 4.85 -11.42 -3.32
C GLN A 246 5.29 -10.71 -2.02
N GLY A 247 6.38 -9.93 -2.06
CA GLY A 247 6.82 -9.10 -0.94
C GLY A 247 5.76 -8.11 -0.45
N ILE A 248 5.08 -7.38 -1.35
CA ILE A 248 3.97 -6.49 -0.94
C ILE A 248 2.81 -7.28 -0.31
N LEU A 249 2.44 -8.44 -0.86
CA LEU A 249 1.38 -9.27 -0.29
C LEU A 249 1.76 -9.84 1.09
N GLU A 250 3.04 -10.13 1.32
CA GLU A 250 3.56 -10.54 2.63
C GLU A 250 3.58 -9.37 3.63
N ASP A 251 4.10 -8.20 3.25
CA ASP A 251 4.13 -6.96 4.06
C ASP A 251 2.72 -6.50 4.50
N ARG A 252 1.72 -6.64 3.62
CA ARG A 252 0.31 -6.30 3.90
C ARG A 252 -0.42 -7.38 4.70
N GLY A 253 0.11 -8.60 4.73
CA GLY A 253 -0.55 -9.78 5.29
C GLY A 253 -1.58 -10.44 4.35
N GLY A 254 -1.71 -9.95 3.12
CA GLY A 254 -2.56 -10.45 2.04
C GLY A 254 -3.32 -9.34 1.31
N MET A 255 -4.15 -9.69 0.30
CA MET A 255 -4.91 -8.69 -0.48
C MET A 255 -5.85 -7.83 0.37
N ASP A 256 -6.66 -8.47 1.20
CA ASP A 256 -7.59 -7.81 2.14
C ASP A 256 -6.85 -7.38 3.45
N GLY A 257 -5.51 -7.31 3.41
CA GLY A 257 -4.65 -7.11 4.56
C GLY A 257 -4.49 -5.64 4.98
N ASN A 258 -4.42 -5.42 6.29
CA ASN A 258 -4.23 -4.10 6.92
C ASN A 258 -2.75 -3.80 7.28
N GLY A 259 -1.79 -4.61 6.82
CA GLY A 259 -0.36 -4.34 7.00
C GLY A 259 0.10 -3.13 6.17
N ASN A 260 1.31 -2.65 6.46
CA ASN A 260 1.87 -1.44 5.84
C ASN A 260 3.14 -1.76 5.05
N ASP A 261 2.98 -1.97 3.75
CA ASP A 261 4.04 -2.13 2.74
C ASP A 261 4.74 -0.81 2.36
N GLN A 262 4.37 0.30 3.00
CA GLN A 262 4.96 1.64 2.84
C GLN A 262 4.85 2.25 1.43
N SER A 263 4.16 1.60 0.49
CA SER A 263 3.88 2.13 -0.86
C SER A 263 2.97 3.36 -0.86
N GLY A 264 2.22 3.58 0.22
CA GLY A 264 1.18 4.60 0.31
C GLY A 264 -0.18 4.16 -0.24
N LEU A 265 -0.29 2.96 -0.83
CA LEU A 265 -1.55 2.43 -1.32
C LEU A 265 -2.47 2.02 -0.16
N ASN A 266 -3.66 2.63 -0.07
CA ASN A 266 -4.73 2.15 0.80
C ASN A 266 -5.31 0.80 0.27
N ILE A 267 -6.38 0.29 0.87
CA ILE A 267 -6.96 -1.00 0.43
C ILE A 267 -7.57 -0.87 -0.97
N ASP A 268 -8.43 0.12 -1.22
CA ASP A 268 -9.12 0.30 -2.50
C ASP A 268 -8.13 0.51 -3.66
N ASP A 269 -7.10 1.33 -3.45
CA ASP A 269 -6.06 1.58 -4.46
C ASP A 269 -5.11 0.40 -4.66
N PHE A 270 -4.87 -0.42 -3.63
CA PHE A 270 -4.16 -1.68 -3.80
C PHE A 270 -4.98 -2.71 -4.59
N LEU A 271 -6.31 -2.77 -4.38
CA LEU A 271 -7.19 -3.63 -5.19
C LEU A 271 -7.24 -3.18 -6.66
N ARG A 272 -7.20 -1.86 -6.94
CA ARG A 272 -7.03 -1.32 -8.31
C ARG A 272 -5.68 -1.70 -8.93
N PHE A 273 -4.60 -1.61 -8.17
CA PHE A 273 -3.28 -2.08 -8.60
C PHE A 273 -3.31 -3.57 -8.96
N ILE A 274 -3.90 -4.43 -8.11
CA ILE A 274 -4.08 -5.86 -8.40
C ILE A 274 -4.95 -6.08 -9.64
N GLN A 275 -6.01 -5.28 -9.86
CA GLN A 275 -6.84 -5.36 -11.06
C GLN A 275 -6.03 -5.05 -12.34
N GLN A 276 -5.30 -3.94 -12.37
CA GLN A 276 -4.43 -3.57 -13.51
C GLN A 276 -3.39 -4.67 -13.78
N LEU A 277 -2.80 -5.22 -12.72
CA LEU A 277 -1.76 -6.22 -12.77
C LEU A 277 -2.17 -7.52 -13.47
N ARG A 278 -3.44 -7.96 -13.32
CA ARG A 278 -3.96 -9.19 -13.95
C ARG A 278 -3.69 -9.23 -15.46
N ASN A 279 -3.93 -8.12 -16.15
CA ASN A 279 -3.77 -7.99 -17.61
C ASN A 279 -2.30 -8.22 -18.08
N HIS A 280 -1.32 -8.11 -17.17
CA HIS A 280 0.10 -8.34 -17.42
C HIS A 280 0.58 -9.77 -17.06
N LEU A 281 -0.27 -10.54 -16.36
CA LEU A 281 -0.02 -11.90 -15.89
C LEU A 281 -0.74 -12.95 -16.76
N THR A 282 -0.08 -14.08 -16.97
CA THR A 282 -0.66 -15.28 -17.59
C THR A 282 -1.63 -16.00 -16.63
N VAL A 283 -2.48 -16.87 -17.18
CA VAL A 283 -3.37 -17.72 -16.37
C VAL A 283 -2.61 -18.65 -15.41
N ALA A 284 -1.39 -19.07 -15.79
CA ALA A 284 -0.52 -19.87 -14.94
C ALA A 284 0.06 -19.07 -13.76
N GLU A 285 0.49 -17.82 -14.00
CA GLU A 285 0.98 -16.91 -12.95
C GLU A 285 -0.15 -16.52 -11.98
N GLN A 286 -1.32 -16.10 -12.51
CA GLN A 286 -2.48 -15.74 -11.68
C GLN A 286 -2.99 -16.93 -10.85
N HIS A 287 -3.08 -18.14 -11.43
CA HIS A 287 -3.49 -19.31 -10.66
C HIS A 287 -2.53 -19.56 -9.47
N LYS A 288 -1.21 -19.57 -9.71
CA LYS A 288 -0.22 -19.80 -8.65
C LYS A 288 -0.30 -18.74 -7.54
N LEU A 289 -0.39 -17.46 -7.92
CA LEU A 289 -0.46 -16.34 -6.99
C LEU A 289 -1.72 -16.36 -6.13
N PHE A 290 -2.88 -16.49 -6.79
CA PHE A 290 -4.17 -16.36 -6.11
C PHE A 290 -4.57 -17.64 -5.37
N GLU A 291 -4.16 -18.84 -5.81
CA GLU A 291 -4.33 -20.05 -5.00
C GLU A 291 -3.55 -19.96 -3.68
N ALA A 292 -2.32 -19.42 -3.71
CA ALA A 292 -1.54 -19.19 -2.49
C ALA A 292 -2.25 -18.21 -1.54
N GLU A 293 -2.71 -17.06 -2.05
CA GLU A 293 -3.40 -16.06 -1.24
C GLU A 293 -4.80 -16.49 -0.78
N SER A 294 -5.51 -17.36 -1.52
CA SER A 294 -6.80 -17.93 -1.11
C SER A 294 -6.73 -18.85 0.12
N LYS A 295 -5.51 -19.21 0.56
CA LYS A 295 -5.27 -19.96 1.81
C LYS A 295 -5.29 -19.03 3.04
N ARG A 296 -5.15 -17.72 2.83
CA ARG A 296 -5.48 -16.67 3.82
C ARG A 296 -7.00 -16.45 3.85
N PRO A 297 -7.58 -15.88 4.92
CA PRO A 297 -9.01 -15.59 4.99
C PRO A 297 -9.41 -14.37 4.14
N SER A 298 -9.19 -14.43 2.83
CA SER A 298 -9.52 -13.39 1.85
C SER A 298 -10.62 -13.87 0.89
N ALA A 299 -11.70 -13.09 0.78
CA ALA A 299 -12.76 -13.37 -0.18
C ALA A 299 -12.32 -13.01 -1.61
N VAL A 300 -11.59 -11.90 -1.76
CA VAL A 300 -11.07 -11.41 -3.05
C VAL A 300 -10.08 -12.42 -3.64
N ALA A 301 -9.10 -12.89 -2.86
CA ALA A 301 -8.14 -13.88 -3.32
C ALA A 301 -8.82 -15.22 -3.68
N THR A 302 -9.84 -15.64 -2.92
CA THR A 302 -10.64 -16.83 -3.24
C THR A 302 -11.36 -16.70 -4.58
N TYR A 303 -11.97 -15.53 -4.84
CA TYR A 303 -12.70 -15.25 -6.09
C TYR A 303 -11.76 -15.18 -7.30
N LEU A 304 -10.64 -14.48 -7.18
CA LEU A 304 -9.63 -14.39 -8.24
C LEU A 304 -8.96 -15.76 -8.53
N ALA A 305 -8.76 -16.60 -7.51
CA ALA A 305 -8.29 -17.97 -7.67
C ALA A 305 -9.31 -18.86 -8.40
N VAL A 306 -10.60 -18.73 -8.10
CA VAL A 306 -11.69 -19.42 -8.82
C VAL A 306 -11.68 -19.07 -10.30
N TYR A 307 -11.59 -17.80 -10.67
CA TYR A 307 -11.53 -17.39 -12.09
C TYR A 307 -10.28 -17.92 -12.79
N ALA A 308 -9.11 -17.90 -12.15
CA ALA A 308 -7.89 -18.47 -12.71
C ALA A 308 -7.97 -20.00 -12.87
N LEU A 309 -8.63 -20.71 -11.93
CA LEU A 309 -8.90 -22.15 -12.02
C LEU A 309 -9.84 -22.50 -13.17
N ILE A 310 -10.94 -21.75 -13.34
CA ILE A 310 -11.91 -21.96 -14.43
C ILE A 310 -11.25 -21.67 -15.79
N ALA A 311 -10.62 -20.51 -15.94
CA ALA A 311 -9.93 -20.10 -17.15
C ALA A 311 -8.86 -21.13 -17.58
N ARG A 312 -8.05 -21.59 -16.62
CA ARG A 312 -7.00 -22.58 -16.87
C ARG A 312 -7.56 -23.98 -17.13
N GLY A 313 -8.57 -24.41 -16.37
CA GLY A 313 -9.21 -25.71 -16.53
C GLY A 313 -9.88 -25.86 -17.90
N PHE A 314 -10.55 -24.80 -18.38
CA PHE A 314 -11.17 -24.78 -19.70
C PHE A 314 -10.16 -24.76 -20.85
N THR A 315 -9.19 -23.83 -20.80
CA THR A 315 -8.22 -23.63 -21.90
C THR A 315 -7.15 -24.72 -21.97
N GLN A 316 -6.73 -25.27 -20.84
CA GLN A 316 -5.73 -26.35 -20.77
C GLN A 316 -6.34 -27.75 -20.61
N ARG A 317 -7.65 -27.91 -20.88
CA ARG A 317 -8.39 -29.19 -20.87
C ARG A 317 -8.25 -29.99 -19.56
N GLN A 318 -8.25 -29.27 -18.44
CA GLN A 318 -8.09 -29.78 -17.07
C GLN A 318 -9.37 -29.56 -16.24
N PRO A 319 -10.45 -30.34 -16.46
CA PRO A 319 -11.71 -30.24 -15.70
C PRO A 319 -11.54 -30.42 -14.19
N ALA A 320 -10.48 -31.08 -13.73
CA ALA A 320 -10.12 -31.17 -12.31
C ALA A 320 -9.95 -29.78 -11.64
N LEU A 321 -9.43 -28.77 -12.37
CA LEU A 321 -9.32 -27.40 -11.86
C LEU A 321 -10.69 -26.72 -11.75
N ILE A 322 -11.62 -27.03 -12.65
CA ILE A 322 -13.01 -26.53 -12.60
C ILE A 322 -13.76 -27.17 -11.42
N ARG A 323 -13.50 -28.45 -11.12
CA ARG A 323 -14.00 -29.12 -9.91
C ARG A 323 -13.43 -28.49 -8.63
N GLN A 324 -12.15 -28.10 -8.62
CA GLN A 324 -11.55 -27.34 -7.52
C GLN A 324 -12.20 -25.95 -7.37
N ALA A 325 -12.46 -25.25 -8.48
CA ALA A 325 -13.18 -23.97 -8.48
C ALA A 325 -14.60 -24.10 -7.88
N LYS A 326 -15.37 -25.12 -8.31
CA LYS A 326 -16.69 -25.45 -7.75
C LYS A 326 -16.63 -25.67 -6.22
N GLN A 327 -15.61 -26.38 -5.73
CA GLN A 327 -15.40 -26.61 -4.29
C GLN A 327 -14.97 -25.34 -3.51
N MET A 328 -14.37 -24.36 -4.16
CA MET A 328 -14.11 -23.03 -3.58
C MET A 328 -15.40 -22.21 -3.54
N LEU A 329 -16.17 -22.20 -4.63
CA LEU A 329 -17.47 -21.52 -4.74
C LEU A 329 -18.52 -22.04 -3.75
N ILE A 330 -18.58 -23.35 -3.48
CA ILE A 330 -19.47 -23.93 -2.45
C ILE A 330 -19.12 -23.43 -1.03
N ARG A 331 -17.85 -23.12 -0.76
CA ARG A 331 -17.42 -22.53 0.52
C ARG A 331 -17.73 -21.04 0.59
N LEU A 332 -17.59 -20.32 -0.53
CA LEU A 332 -17.85 -18.89 -0.66
C LEU A 332 -19.36 -18.56 -0.62
N GLY A 333 -20.18 -19.39 -1.28
CA GLY A 333 -21.64 -19.30 -1.33
C GLY A 333 -22.37 -19.36 0.02
N LYS A 334 -21.66 -19.73 1.11
CA LYS A 334 -22.17 -19.63 2.48
C LYS A 334 -22.27 -18.18 2.99
N ARG A 335 -21.80 -17.20 2.23
CA ARG A 335 -21.74 -15.78 2.60
C ARG A 335 -22.13 -14.80 1.48
N GLN A 336 -21.97 -15.21 0.23
CA GLN A 336 -22.16 -14.38 -0.98
C GLN A 336 -23.08 -15.12 -1.97
N ASP A 337 -23.78 -14.38 -2.84
CA ASP A 337 -24.33 -15.01 -4.04
C ASP A 337 -23.19 -15.26 -5.03
N VAL A 338 -23.05 -16.52 -5.44
CA VAL A 338 -22.13 -17.00 -6.49
C VAL A 338 -22.76 -18.16 -7.26
N HIS A 339 -24.10 -18.22 -7.32
CA HIS A 339 -24.81 -19.34 -7.92
C HIS A 339 -24.64 -19.37 -9.46
N LEU A 340 -24.39 -18.21 -10.08
CA LEU A 340 -24.10 -18.13 -11.51
C LEU A 340 -22.79 -18.88 -11.84
N GLU A 341 -21.69 -18.57 -11.14
CA GLU A 341 -20.41 -19.24 -11.34
C GLU A 341 -20.46 -20.71 -10.92
N GLN A 342 -21.25 -21.07 -9.89
CA GLN A 342 -21.50 -22.48 -9.54
C GLN A 342 -22.21 -23.24 -10.67
N SER A 343 -23.25 -22.65 -11.28
CA SER A 343 -23.96 -23.25 -12.41
C SER A 343 -23.07 -23.39 -13.65
N LEU A 344 -22.22 -22.40 -13.92
CA LEU A 344 -21.23 -22.44 -15.01
C LEU A 344 -20.13 -23.49 -14.73
N CYS A 345 -19.70 -23.68 -13.49
CA CYS A 345 -18.80 -24.77 -13.12
C CYS A 345 -19.46 -26.15 -13.27
N ALA A 346 -20.73 -26.29 -12.89
CA ALA A 346 -21.49 -27.53 -13.09
C ALA A 346 -21.67 -27.83 -14.60
N LEU A 347 -22.01 -26.82 -15.40
CA LEU A 347 -22.07 -26.92 -16.87
C LEU A 347 -20.74 -27.43 -17.44
N LEU A 348 -19.62 -26.80 -17.09
CA LEU A 348 -18.27 -27.15 -17.54
C LEU A 348 -17.77 -28.52 -17.03
N LEU A 349 -18.51 -29.16 -16.13
CA LEU A 349 -18.32 -30.53 -15.65
C LEU A 349 -19.38 -31.50 -16.20
N GLY A 350 -20.20 -31.08 -17.18
CA GLY A 350 -21.26 -31.89 -17.78
C GLY A 350 -22.49 -32.14 -16.88
N GLN A 351 -22.55 -31.53 -15.70
CA GLN A 351 -23.59 -31.73 -14.69
C GLN A 351 -24.82 -30.86 -14.99
N THR A 352 -25.46 -31.08 -16.14
CA THR A 352 -26.52 -30.21 -16.70
C THR A 352 -27.70 -29.99 -15.75
N GLU A 353 -28.21 -31.03 -15.10
CA GLU A 353 -29.31 -30.93 -14.11
C GLU A 353 -28.94 -30.14 -12.86
N GLU A 354 -27.67 -30.13 -12.47
CA GLU A 354 -27.21 -29.31 -11.35
C GLU A 354 -26.99 -27.87 -11.79
N ALA A 355 -26.47 -27.66 -13.00
CA ALA A 355 -26.28 -26.33 -13.59
C ALA A 355 -27.60 -25.55 -13.64
N THR A 356 -28.69 -26.14 -14.17
CA THR A 356 -30.01 -25.48 -14.19
C THR A 356 -30.57 -25.26 -12.79
N ARG A 357 -30.54 -26.28 -11.92
CA ARG A 357 -31.04 -26.20 -10.53
C ARG A 357 -30.33 -25.15 -9.68
N VAL A 358 -29.03 -24.95 -9.87
CA VAL A 358 -28.26 -23.94 -9.14
C VAL A 358 -28.46 -22.55 -9.77
N LEU A 359 -28.59 -22.45 -11.10
CA LEU A 359 -28.91 -21.19 -11.79
C LEU A 359 -30.23 -20.56 -11.28
N GLU A 360 -31.25 -21.38 -10.98
CA GLU A 360 -32.52 -20.92 -10.40
C GLU A 360 -32.39 -20.21 -9.04
N LEU A 361 -31.26 -20.38 -8.34
CA LEU A 361 -30.98 -19.73 -7.04
C LEU A 361 -30.23 -18.39 -7.17
N SER A 362 -29.76 -18.04 -8.37
CA SER A 362 -29.02 -16.79 -8.63
C SER A 362 -29.93 -15.57 -8.58
N GLN A 363 -29.39 -14.45 -8.08
CA GLN A 363 -30.07 -13.15 -8.05
C GLN A 363 -29.62 -12.24 -9.22
N GLU A 364 -28.81 -12.74 -10.15
CA GLU A 364 -28.28 -11.98 -11.30
C GLU A 364 -29.30 -11.82 -12.43
N TYR A 365 -30.25 -10.89 -12.24
CA TYR A 365 -31.33 -10.59 -13.18
C TYR A 365 -30.88 -10.37 -14.64
N GLU A 366 -29.73 -9.72 -14.87
CA GLU A 366 -29.22 -9.46 -16.22
C GLU A 366 -28.77 -10.75 -16.92
N ALA A 367 -27.95 -11.57 -16.24
CA ALA A 367 -27.50 -12.86 -16.76
C ALA A 367 -28.69 -13.80 -16.99
N LEU A 368 -29.62 -13.88 -16.03
CA LEU A 368 -30.84 -14.67 -16.14
C LEU A 368 -31.76 -14.20 -17.27
N ALA A 369 -31.84 -12.89 -17.54
CA ALA A 369 -32.60 -12.36 -18.67
C ALA A 369 -31.97 -12.78 -20.01
N ILE A 370 -30.65 -12.64 -20.16
CA ILE A 370 -29.93 -13.07 -21.37
C ILE A 370 -30.08 -14.58 -21.58
N ILE A 371 -29.89 -15.40 -20.53
CA ILE A 371 -30.04 -16.86 -20.61
C ILE A 371 -31.46 -17.24 -21.07
N ARG A 372 -32.50 -16.63 -20.49
CA ARG A 372 -33.90 -16.88 -20.89
C ARG A 372 -34.17 -16.46 -22.34
N GLU A 373 -33.67 -15.29 -22.75
CA GLU A 373 -33.81 -14.79 -24.12
C GLU A 373 -33.13 -15.72 -25.15
N LYS A 374 -31.95 -16.27 -24.83
CA LYS A 374 -31.23 -17.19 -25.71
C LYS A 374 -31.74 -18.64 -25.67
N SER A 375 -32.66 -18.98 -24.77
CA SER A 375 -33.24 -20.33 -24.67
C SER A 375 -34.46 -20.55 -25.59
N GLN A 376 -35.17 -19.48 -25.99
CA GLN A 376 -36.23 -19.49 -27.03
C GLN A 376 -37.17 -20.71 -27.00
N ASP A 377 -38.12 -20.70 -26.05
CA ASP A 377 -39.15 -21.73 -25.84
C ASP A 377 -38.62 -23.16 -25.54
N SER A 378 -37.34 -23.33 -25.22
CA SER A 378 -36.81 -24.59 -24.67
C SER A 378 -37.42 -24.89 -23.28
N PRO A 379 -37.69 -26.17 -22.94
CA PRO A 379 -38.29 -26.55 -21.66
C PRO A 379 -37.32 -26.39 -20.47
N ASP A 380 -36.03 -26.28 -20.73
CA ASP A 380 -34.96 -26.02 -19.77
C ASP A 380 -34.15 -24.76 -20.16
N LEU A 381 -33.38 -24.20 -19.23
CA LEU A 381 -32.50 -23.04 -19.49
C LEU A 381 -31.13 -23.42 -20.07
N LEU A 382 -30.92 -24.71 -20.40
CA LEU A 382 -29.61 -25.23 -20.80
C LEU A 382 -29.07 -24.65 -22.11
N PRO A 383 -29.86 -24.49 -23.20
CA PRO A 383 -29.37 -23.87 -24.43
C PRO A 383 -28.87 -22.43 -24.22
N GLY A 384 -29.64 -21.62 -23.47
CA GLY A 384 -29.25 -20.27 -23.10
C GLY A 384 -28.03 -20.22 -22.18
N LEU A 385 -27.92 -21.15 -21.22
CA LEU A 385 -26.78 -21.25 -20.30
C LEU A 385 -25.49 -21.66 -21.02
N CYS A 386 -25.57 -22.53 -22.04
CA CYS A 386 -24.43 -22.86 -22.90
C CYS A 386 -23.92 -21.62 -23.65
N LEU A 387 -24.81 -20.88 -24.33
CA LEU A 387 -24.46 -19.68 -25.08
C LEU A 387 -23.93 -18.56 -24.16
N TYR A 388 -24.54 -18.39 -22.99
CA TYR A 388 -24.05 -17.46 -21.97
C TYR A 388 -22.68 -17.89 -21.42
N GLY A 389 -22.43 -19.19 -21.23
CA GLY A 389 -21.13 -19.71 -20.77
C GLY A 389 -19.99 -19.46 -21.75
N GLU A 390 -20.21 -19.61 -23.06
CA GLU A 390 -19.22 -19.20 -24.09
C GLU A 390 -18.98 -17.69 -24.06
N LEU A 391 -20.05 -16.89 -23.96
CA LEU A 391 -19.97 -15.42 -23.92
C LEU A 391 -19.22 -14.91 -22.68
N TRP A 392 -19.55 -15.44 -21.51
CA TRP A 392 -18.93 -15.13 -20.22
C TRP A 392 -17.44 -15.49 -20.19
N LEU A 393 -17.08 -16.70 -20.66
CA LEU A 393 -15.67 -17.07 -20.84
C LEU A 393 -14.94 -16.08 -21.77
N GLN A 394 -15.57 -15.67 -22.87
CA GLN A 394 -14.98 -14.81 -23.87
C GLN A 394 -14.82 -13.34 -23.43
N GLN A 395 -15.79 -12.80 -22.67
CA GLN A 395 -15.92 -11.36 -22.38
C GLN A 395 -15.57 -10.99 -20.93
N GLU A 396 -15.83 -11.88 -19.96
CA GLU A 396 -15.60 -11.60 -18.53
C GLU A 396 -14.42 -12.41 -17.96
N VAL A 397 -14.08 -13.57 -18.51
CA VAL A 397 -12.96 -14.38 -18.01
C VAL A 397 -11.66 -14.12 -18.77
N PHE A 398 -11.62 -14.37 -20.08
CA PHE A 398 -10.38 -14.37 -20.88
C PHE A 398 -9.63 -13.02 -20.95
N PRO A 399 -10.29 -11.84 -21.02
CA PRO A 399 -9.57 -10.56 -21.19
C PRO A 399 -8.61 -10.22 -20.04
N HIS A 400 -8.82 -10.80 -18.86
CA HIS A 400 -7.97 -10.57 -17.69
C HIS A 400 -6.68 -11.40 -17.66
N PHE A 401 -6.44 -12.28 -18.64
CA PHE A 401 -5.23 -13.12 -18.68
C PHE A 401 -4.45 -12.87 -19.98
N ARG A 402 -3.17 -12.49 -19.84
CA ARG A 402 -2.33 -12.02 -20.96
C ARG A 402 -2.21 -13.02 -22.11
N ASP A 403 -2.23 -14.32 -21.79
CA ASP A 403 -2.13 -15.46 -22.71
C ASP A 403 -3.49 -15.92 -23.27
N LEU A 404 -4.62 -15.50 -22.66
CA LEU A 404 -5.97 -15.90 -23.09
C LEU A 404 -6.73 -14.81 -23.85
N ALA A 405 -6.34 -13.54 -23.72
CA ALA A 405 -7.04 -12.38 -24.29
C ALA A 405 -7.24 -12.37 -25.83
N ARG A 406 -6.61 -13.30 -26.58
CA ARG A 406 -6.82 -13.51 -28.02
C ARG A 406 -7.41 -14.88 -28.38
N GLN A 407 -7.67 -15.73 -27.38
CA GLN A 407 -8.26 -17.05 -27.58
C GLN A 407 -9.78 -16.96 -27.73
N LYS A 408 -10.36 -17.96 -28.39
CA LYS A 408 -11.82 -18.08 -28.51
C LYS A 408 -12.36 -19.13 -27.54
N ALA A 409 -13.43 -18.81 -26.84
CA ALA A 409 -14.17 -19.79 -26.06
C ALA A 409 -15.03 -20.64 -27.01
N SER A 410 -14.96 -21.97 -26.87
CA SER A 410 -16.02 -22.85 -27.36
C SER A 410 -16.21 -24.07 -26.45
N LEU A 411 -17.42 -24.24 -25.94
CA LEU A 411 -17.86 -25.42 -25.20
C LEU A 411 -17.82 -26.65 -26.09
N LYS A 412 -18.17 -26.52 -27.38
CA LYS A 412 -18.12 -27.62 -28.35
C LYS A 412 -16.72 -28.21 -28.45
N ASP A 413 -15.70 -27.37 -28.66
CA ASP A 413 -14.32 -27.83 -28.80
C ASP A 413 -13.71 -28.31 -27.46
N TYR A 414 -14.29 -27.91 -26.33
CA TYR A 414 -13.93 -28.37 -25.00
C TYR A 414 -14.51 -29.76 -24.69
N PHE A 415 -15.80 -29.98 -24.92
CA PHE A 415 -16.44 -31.29 -24.73
C PHE A 415 -16.10 -32.31 -25.84
N ALA A 416 -15.54 -31.87 -26.97
CA ALA A 416 -14.96 -32.75 -27.99
C ALA A 416 -13.57 -33.30 -27.62
N ASP A 417 -12.95 -32.81 -26.54
CA ASP A 417 -11.61 -33.25 -26.12
C ASP A 417 -11.68 -34.58 -25.33
N ALA A 418 -10.86 -35.55 -25.75
CA ALA A 418 -10.86 -36.90 -25.16
C ALA A 418 -10.40 -36.94 -23.69
N GLN A 419 -9.54 -36.00 -23.24
CA GLN A 419 -9.13 -35.91 -21.84
C GLN A 419 -10.27 -35.33 -20.97
N VAL A 420 -11.03 -34.39 -21.52
CA VAL A 420 -12.24 -33.88 -20.87
C VAL A 420 -13.27 -35.00 -20.76
N GLN A 421 -13.62 -35.66 -21.87
CA GLN A 421 -14.59 -36.77 -21.89
C GLN A 421 -14.26 -37.86 -20.87
N ALA A 422 -13.04 -38.40 -20.90
CA ALA A 422 -12.60 -39.46 -19.99
C ALA A 422 -12.62 -39.04 -18.50
N TYR A 423 -12.42 -37.75 -18.19
CA TYR A 423 -12.55 -37.26 -16.82
C TYR A 423 -14.01 -37.11 -16.40
N LEU A 424 -14.89 -36.62 -17.29
CA LEU A 424 -16.32 -36.44 -16.99
C LEU A 424 -17.04 -37.79 -16.84
N GLU A 425 -16.73 -38.78 -17.66
CA GLU A 425 -17.22 -40.17 -17.53
C GLU A 425 -16.77 -40.82 -16.20
N ALA A 426 -15.63 -40.40 -15.65
CA ALA A 426 -15.09 -40.88 -14.38
C ALA A 426 -15.56 -40.07 -13.14
N LEU A 427 -16.44 -39.07 -13.30
CA LEU A 427 -17.00 -38.35 -12.16
C LEU A 427 -18.09 -39.19 -11.46
N PRO A 428 -18.03 -39.34 -10.11
CA PRO A 428 -19.10 -40.00 -9.37
C PRO A 428 -20.37 -39.14 -9.41
N THR A 429 -21.48 -39.73 -9.86
CA THR A 429 -22.79 -39.06 -9.92
C THR A 429 -23.24 -38.61 -8.53
N ASP A 430 -23.75 -37.38 -8.41
CA ASP A 430 -23.89 -36.66 -7.12
C ASP A 430 -24.88 -37.28 -6.10
N ALA A 431 -25.59 -38.34 -6.48
CA ALA A 431 -26.33 -39.21 -5.58
C ALA A 431 -25.44 -39.91 -4.52
N GLN A 432 -24.13 -40.04 -4.77
CA GLN A 432 -23.18 -40.61 -3.81
C GLN A 432 -22.59 -39.55 -2.87
N THR A 433 -22.25 -38.36 -3.38
CA THR A 433 -21.48 -37.35 -2.64
C THR A 433 -22.26 -36.71 -1.49
N THR A 434 -23.59 -36.63 -1.56
CA THR A 434 -24.41 -36.12 -0.43
C THR A 434 -24.37 -37.03 0.81
N ASN A 435 -24.11 -38.34 0.65
CA ASN A 435 -24.13 -39.31 1.75
C ASN A 435 -22.77 -39.45 2.47
N GLU A 436 -21.66 -39.19 1.78
CA GLU A 436 -20.32 -39.25 2.39
C GLU A 436 -20.08 -38.13 3.41
N TRP A 437 -20.57 -36.91 3.13
CA TRP A 437 -20.28 -35.73 3.97
C TRP A 437 -21.01 -35.71 5.32
N ASP A 438 -22.20 -36.32 5.43
CA ASP A 438 -22.88 -36.53 6.72
C ASP A 438 -22.15 -37.58 7.58
N THR A 439 -21.43 -38.51 6.94
CA THR A 439 -20.67 -39.57 7.62
C THR A 439 -19.35 -39.04 8.20
N ILE A 440 -18.68 -38.10 7.52
CA ILE A 440 -17.39 -37.54 7.95
C ILE A 440 -17.51 -36.64 9.20
N HIS A 441 -18.67 -36.00 9.43
CA HIS A 441 -18.87 -35.10 10.57
C HIS A 441 -19.27 -35.78 11.90
N ARG A 442 -19.20 -37.12 12.01
CA ARG A 442 -19.35 -37.86 13.28
C ARG A 442 -18.06 -38.54 13.77
N GLN A 443 -17.02 -37.74 14.01
CA GLN A 443 -15.97 -38.10 14.98
C GLN A 443 -15.89 -37.08 16.12
N PRO A 444 -16.11 -37.48 17.39
CA PRO A 444 -15.90 -36.61 18.54
C PRO A 444 -14.41 -36.54 18.87
N PHE A 445 -13.78 -35.39 18.62
CA PHE A 445 -12.42 -35.12 19.09
C PHE A 445 -12.36 -35.15 20.63
N PRO A 446 -11.45 -35.93 21.25
CA PRO A 446 -11.27 -35.91 22.70
C PRO A 446 -10.76 -34.54 23.18
N ALA A 447 -11.34 -34.04 24.27
CA ALA A 447 -10.85 -32.81 24.90
C ALA A 447 -9.46 -33.04 25.55
N PRO A 448 -8.52 -32.08 25.46
CA PRO A 448 -7.20 -32.21 26.08
C PRO A 448 -7.32 -32.15 27.61
N GLN A 449 -7.20 -33.30 28.27
CA GLN A 449 -7.12 -33.34 29.73
C GLN A 449 -5.72 -32.97 30.21
N ILE A 450 -5.64 -31.86 30.94
CA ILE A 450 -4.50 -31.50 31.78
C ILE A 450 -4.31 -32.61 32.83
N ASN A 451 -3.09 -33.13 32.98
CA ASN A 451 -2.65 -33.66 34.26
C ASN A 451 -1.13 -33.62 34.40
N ASN A 452 -0.66 -33.02 35.50
CA ASN A 452 0.68 -33.24 36.01
C ASN A 452 0.70 -34.56 36.82
N PRO A 453 1.85 -35.23 36.97
CA PRO A 453 1.89 -36.63 37.39
C PRO A 453 1.81 -36.80 38.91
N HIS A 454 1.30 -37.96 39.36
CA HIS A 454 1.94 -38.75 40.44
C HIS A 454 1.51 -40.23 40.41
N HIS A 455 2.49 -41.08 40.76
CA HIS A 455 2.52 -42.53 40.96
C HIS A 455 1.20 -43.31 41.13
N ARG A 456 1.16 -44.51 40.53
CA ARG A 456 1.28 -45.77 41.32
C ARG A 456 1.86 -46.96 40.56
N SER A 457 3.03 -47.38 41.05
CA SER A 457 3.55 -48.74 41.22
C SER A 457 2.62 -49.95 40.95
N TYR A 458 3.12 -50.86 40.09
CA TYR A 458 2.99 -52.35 40.11
C TYR A 458 1.54 -52.94 40.01
N GLU A 459 1.29 -54.19 39.57
CA GLU A 459 2.17 -55.37 39.36
C GLU A 459 1.56 -56.37 38.33
N THR A 460 2.38 -57.26 37.76
CA THR A 460 2.12 -58.58 37.09
C THR A 460 0.76 -58.95 36.42
N GLY A 461 0.80 -59.66 35.27
CA GLY A 461 -0.28 -60.61 34.93
C GLY A 461 -0.41 -61.17 33.50
N ASN A 462 0.45 -62.12 33.09
CA ASN A 462 0.36 -63.08 31.95
C ASN A 462 -0.88 -63.10 31.01
N GLY A 463 -0.64 -63.12 29.69
CA GLY A 463 -1.68 -63.36 28.65
C GLY A 463 -1.16 -63.93 27.31
N ARG A 464 -0.87 -65.23 27.26
CA ARG A 464 -0.58 -66.06 26.05
C ARG A 464 -1.82 -66.16 25.10
N GLN A 465 -1.79 -66.51 23.80
CA GLN A 465 -0.75 -66.79 22.76
C GLN A 465 -1.48 -67.12 21.40
N VAL A 466 -0.75 -67.48 20.33
CA VAL A 466 -1.20 -68.12 19.06
C VAL A 466 -1.74 -67.12 17.99
N ASN A 467 -1.04 -66.84 16.88
CA ASN A 467 -0.76 -67.61 15.64
C ASN A 467 -2.01 -67.81 14.73
N HIS A 468 -1.91 -67.82 13.39
CA HIS A 468 -0.79 -68.20 12.50
C HIS A 468 -0.97 -67.62 11.07
N ASN A 469 0.13 -67.35 10.32
CA ASN A 469 0.31 -67.90 8.94
C ASN A 469 1.65 -67.53 8.24
N ARG A 470 2.49 -68.57 8.14
CA ARG A 470 3.51 -68.98 7.15
C ARG A 470 4.10 -68.05 6.05
N THR A 471 5.43 -68.14 5.96
CA THR A 471 6.45 -67.79 4.93
C THR A 471 6.25 -68.45 3.54
N PRO A 472 6.94 -68.00 2.44
CA PRO A 472 8.41 -68.09 2.22
C PRO A 472 9.05 -66.83 1.55
N ASP A 473 10.36 -66.69 1.23
CA ASP A 473 11.52 -67.62 1.21
C ASP A 473 12.92 -66.92 1.25
N VAL A 474 14.02 -67.70 1.39
CA VAL A 474 15.45 -67.43 1.03
C VAL A 474 16.29 -66.43 1.90
N GLU A 475 17.63 -66.46 1.75
CA GLU A 475 18.62 -66.42 2.85
C GLU A 475 20.03 -65.83 2.48
N PHE A 476 20.55 -64.85 3.26
CA PHE A 476 21.96 -64.38 3.50
C PHE A 476 22.93 -64.10 2.29
N PRO A 477 24.16 -63.50 2.45
CA PRO A 477 24.96 -63.13 3.65
C PRO A 477 25.49 -61.66 3.71
N ALA A 478 26.60 -61.42 4.43
CA ALA A 478 26.89 -60.19 5.19
C ALA A 478 28.12 -59.34 4.77
N ILE A 479 28.11 -58.03 5.15
CA ILE A 479 29.24 -57.16 5.62
C ILE A 479 30.38 -56.81 4.60
N PRO A 480 31.12 -55.67 4.69
CA PRO A 480 31.01 -54.47 5.55
C PRO A 480 30.78 -53.15 4.77
N ALA A 481 30.62 -52.03 5.49
CA ALA A 481 30.92 -50.67 5.00
C ALA A 481 31.54 -49.82 6.12
N ARG A 482 32.42 -48.87 5.77
CA ARG A 482 33.11 -47.95 6.69
C ARG A 482 33.33 -46.59 6.00
N GLU A 483 33.48 -45.56 6.82
CA GLU A 483 34.09 -44.25 6.50
C GLU A 483 33.29 -43.18 5.71
N ILE A 484 32.93 -42.13 6.49
CA ILE A 484 33.31 -40.71 6.29
C ILE A 484 32.28 -39.71 5.69
N SER A 485 32.24 -38.54 6.35
CA SER A 485 31.71 -37.22 5.96
C SER A 485 30.20 -37.00 5.78
N GLU A 486 29.56 -36.61 6.88
CA GLU A 486 28.69 -35.42 6.86
C GLU A 486 29.40 -34.26 7.59
N SER A 487 29.11 -33.01 7.22
CA SER A 487 29.57 -31.81 7.92
C SER A 487 28.39 -30.89 8.26
N PRO A 488 28.40 -30.18 9.39
CA PRO A 488 27.16 -29.67 9.98
C PRO A 488 26.73 -28.30 9.44
N GLN A 489 25.43 -28.03 9.52
CA GLN A 489 24.90 -26.66 9.42
C GLN A 489 25.39 -25.82 10.62
N PHE A 490 25.82 -24.59 10.38
CA PHE A 490 26.22 -23.66 11.43
C PHE A 490 25.11 -22.64 11.72
N SER A 491 24.74 -22.51 12.99
CA SER A 491 23.85 -21.46 13.49
C SER A 491 24.63 -20.21 13.92
N SER A 492 23.97 -19.05 13.91
CA SER A 492 24.58 -17.74 14.19
C SER A 492 25.19 -17.62 15.60
N PRO A 493 26.33 -16.93 15.77
CA PRO A 493 26.99 -16.74 17.06
C PRO A 493 26.42 -15.57 17.88
N GLN A 494 26.47 -15.68 19.21
CA GLN A 494 26.37 -14.54 20.13
C GLN A 494 27.76 -14.14 20.64
N VAL A 495 27.96 -12.84 20.89
CA VAL A 495 29.26 -12.27 21.31
C VAL A 495 29.33 -12.13 22.84
N PRO A 496 30.39 -12.66 23.49
CA PRO A 496 30.73 -12.33 24.87
C PRO A 496 31.67 -11.10 24.94
N ILE A 497 31.53 -10.29 25.98
CA ILE A 497 32.49 -9.21 26.32
C ILE A 497 33.02 -9.45 27.73
N SER A 498 34.31 -9.20 27.94
CA SER A 498 34.94 -9.09 29.26
C SER A 498 35.69 -7.77 29.35
N ALA A 499 35.72 -7.16 30.53
CA ALA A 499 36.41 -5.91 30.82
C ALA A 499 37.31 -6.06 32.06
N SER A 500 38.34 -5.21 32.16
CA SER A 500 39.44 -5.35 33.12
C SER A 500 39.34 -4.42 34.35
N HIS A 501 40.08 -4.82 35.39
CA HIS A 501 40.42 -4.12 36.65
C HIS A 501 40.81 -2.63 36.47
N THR A 502 40.82 -1.70 37.46
CA THR A 502 40.81 -1.68 38.97
C THR A 502 40.61 -0.18 39.41
N PRO A 503 40.64 0.30 40.70
CA PRO A 503 40.71 -0.32 42.04
C PRO A 503 39.77 0.30 43.14
N GLU A 504 40.10 0.05 44.42
CA GLU A 504 39.76 0.79 45.67
C GLU A 504 38.52 0.44 46.53
N ILE A 505 38.47 0.98 47.76
CA ILE A 505 38.22 0.24 49.01
C ILE A 505 37.14 0.86 49.94
N PRO A 506 36.47 0.09 50.84
CA PRO A 506 35.16 0.45 51.42
C PRO A 506 35.15 0.77 52.93
N VAL A 507 33.95 1.08 53.48
CA VAL A 507 33.62 1.08 54.93
C VAL A 507 32.30 0.30 55.17
N HIS A 508 32.07 -0.15 56.41
CA HIS A 508 31.25 -1.32 56.76
C HIS A 508 29.75 -1.12 57.06
N SER A 509 29.05 -2.27 57.01
CA SER A 509 27.79 -2.66 57.67
C SER A 509 27.84 -2.57 59.22
N PRO A 510 26.81 -3.00 60.00
CA PRO A 510 26.67 -4.44 60.30
C PRO A 510 25.25 -4.97 60.61
N SER A 511 25.14 -6.30 60.67
CA SER A 511 24.16 -7.05 61.49
C SER A 511 24.70 -7.19 62.94
N GLU A 512 24.45 -8.19 63.80
CA GLU A 512 23.55 -9.37 63.94
C GLU A 512 23.51 -9.72 65.44
N GLU A 513 22.73 -10.72 65.90
CA GLU A 513 23.23 -11.70 66.90
C GLU A 513 22.31 -12.91 67.16
N ILE A 514 22.86 -13.94 67.81
CA ILE A 514 22.33 -15.32 67.92
C ILE A 514 22.65 -15.96 69.29
N GLY A 515 21.73 -16.75 69.86
CA GLY A 515 22.02 -17.74 70.94
C GLY A 515 20.83 -18.04 71.87
N THR A 516 20.72 -19.18 72.57
CA THR A 516 21.46 -20.47 72.55
C THR A 516 20.63 -21.59 73.25
N THR A 517 20.77 -22.85 72.76
CA THR A 517 20.58 -24.19 73.43
C THR A 517 19.64 -24.40 74.66
N GLY A 518 18.77 -25.43 74.63
CA GLY A 518 18.07 -25.97 75.82
C GLY A 518 17.30 -27.30 75.59
N ASN A 519 17.15 -28.14 76.63
CA ASN A 519 16.75 -29.58 76.55
C ASN A 519 15.24 -29.91 76.72
N HIS A 520 14.88 -31.19 76.53
CA HIS A 520 13.53 -31.81 76.55
C HIS A 520 12.60 -31.56 77.75
N GLN A 521 11.27 -31.51 77.48
CA GLN A 521 10.20 -32.39 78.04
C GLN A 521 8.85 -32.11 77.29
N GLN A 522 8.08 -33.12 76.82
CA GLN A 522 6.91 -33.80 77.47
C GLN A 522 5.70 -32.88 77.78
N ILE A 523 4.41 -33.27 77.63
CA ILE A 523 3.79 -34.60 77.38
C ILE A 523 2.36 -34.49 76.74
N ASN A 524 1.90 -35.57 76.08
CA ASN A 524 0.53 -36.07 75.73
C ASN A 524 -0.69 -35.14 75.48
N GLY A 525 -1.57 -35.57 74.56
CA GLY A 525 -2.97 -35.10 74.48
C GLY A 525 -3.77 -35.61 73.26
N ALA A 526 -4.28 -36.84 73.29
CA ALA A 526 -5.04 -37.42 72.16
C ALA A 526 -6.54 -37.07 72.18
N ALA A 527 -7.18 -36.96 71.01
CA ALA A 527 -8.44 -37.68 70.69
C ALA A 527 -8.94 -37.50 69.23
N HIS A 528 -9.17 -38.63 68.59
CA HIS A 528 -10.23 -39.00 67.62
C HIS A 528 -11.18 -37.96 66.98
N SER A 529 -11.36 -38.17 65.66
CA SER A 529 -12.64 -38.48 64.97
C SER A 529 -13.46 -37.39 64.22
N THR A 530 -13.86 -37.83 63.02
CA THR A 530 -15.14 -37.57 62.30
C THR A 530 -15.57 -36.15 61.92
N ALA A 531 -15.73 -35.98 60.60
CA ALA A 531 -16.72 -35.11 59.97
C ALA A 531 -18.17 -35.63 60.23
N PRO A 532 -19.28 -34.96 59.81
CA PRO A 532 -19.35 -33.87 58.84
C PRO A 532 -20.40 -32.76 59.12
N SER A 533 -20.61 -31.93 58.09
CA SER A 533 -21.91 -31.39 57.65
C SER A 533 -22.30 -29.92 57.93
N GLN A 534 -22.61 -29.24 56.82
CA GLN A 534 -23.83 -28.48 56.57
C GLN A 534 -24.28 -27.30 57.48
N THR A 535 -24.09 -26.10 56.91
CA THR A 535 -25.17 -25.14 56.53
C THR A 535 -25.48 -23.87 57.33
N LYS A 536 -25.77 -22.82 56.54
CA LYS A 536 -26.74 -21.71 56.74
C LYS A 536 -26.44 -20.59 57.77
N LYS A 537 -26.03 -19.44 57.20
CA LYS A 537 -26.69 -18.11 57.33
C LYS A 537 -27.04 -17.59 58.76
N ARG A 538 -26.42 -16.46 59.17
CA ARG A 538 -27.12 -15.13 59.26
C ARG A 538 -26.29 -13.92 59.79
N ARG A 539 -26.40 -12.80 59.05
CA ARG A 539 -26.66 -11.39 59.47
C ARG A 539 -25.74 -10.63 60.46
N ARG A 540 -25.43 -9.38 60.03
CA ARG A 540 -25.27 -8.12 60.82
C ARG A 540 -23.99 -8.03 61.70
N ARG A 541 -23.41 -6.85 62.00
CA ARG A 541 -23.67 -5.45 61.55
C ARG A 541 -22.37 -4.60 61.65
N LYS A 542 -22.42 -3.38 61.08
CA LYS A 542 -21.47 -2.25 61.20
C LYS A 542 -20.68 -2.13 62.53
N PRO A 543 -19.44 -1.59 62.49
CA PRO A 543 -18.91 -0.63 63.46
C PRO A 543 -19.08 0.85 63.01
N THR A 544 -18.67 1.80 63.85
CA THR A 544 -18.94 3.25 63.75
C THR A 544 -17.64 4.06 63.87
N SER A 545 -17.61 5.31 63.39
CA SER A 545 -16.54 6.29 63.65
C SER A 545 -16.39 6.61 65.16
N PRO A 546 -15.25 7.20 65.56
CA PRO A 546 -15.20 8.66 65.78
C PRO A 546 -13.86 9.28 65.25
N ASN A 547 -13.48 10.55 65.43
CA ASN A 547 -14.01 11.62 66.29
C ASN A 547 -13.77 13.06 65.75
N SER A 548 -14.61 14.01 66.21
CA SER A 548 -14.39 15.45 66.53
C SER A 548 -13.19 16.23 65.92
N ARG A 549 -13.30 17.49 65.42
CA ARG A 549 -13.95 18.71 65.99
C ARG A 549 -14.15 19.80 64.91
N ASP A 550 -14.94 20.88 65.07
CA ASP A 550 -16.12 21.14 65.94
C ASP A 550 -17.14 22.06 65.21
N ARG A 551 -17.38 23.34 65.60
CA ARG A 551 -18.41 24.25 65.02
C ARG A 551 -18.20 25.76 65.19
N VAL A 552 -18.63 26.56 64.20
CA VAL A 552 -19.37 27.85 64.33
C VAL A 552 -20.37 27.94 63.14
N TRP A 553 -21.47 28.70 63.25
CA TRP A 553 -22.52 28.91 62.21
C TRP A 553 -22.34 30.32 61.56
N GLU A 554 -23.01 30.78 60.48
CA GLU A 554 -24.44 30.67 60.15
C GLU A 554 -24.76 31.04 58.66
N TYR A 555 -25.79 30.39 58.07
CA TYR A 555 -26.71 30.73 56.94
C TYR A 555 -26.43 31.94 55.99
N ARG A 556 -26.77 31.98 54.68
CA ARG A 556 -27.32 31.10 53.59
C ARG A 556 -27.33 31.95 52.27
N PRO A 557 -27.81 31.51 51.07
CA PRO A 557 -27.94 30.17 50.48
C PRO A 557 -27.45 30.01 49.00
N SER A 558 -26.88 28.85 48.69
CA SER A 558 -27.24 27.94 47.56
C SER A 558 -27.79 28.49 46.22
N HIS A 559 -27.11 28.20 45.10
CA HIS A 559 -27.47 27.03 44.24
C HIS A 559 -26.51 26.79 43.06
N ALA A 560 -25.99 25.56 42.95
CA ALA A 560 -25.41 25.00 41.72
C ALA A 560 -26.01 23.61 41.44
N ARG A 561 -26.14 23.19 40.17
CA ARG A 561 -26.68 21.87 39.81
C ARG A 561 -25.96 21.25 38.60
N GLN A 562 -25.24 20.16 38.85
CA GLN A 562 -24.91 19.17 37.83
C GLN A 562 -26.10 18.23 37.56
N ARG A 563 -26.27 17.86 36.28
CA ARG A 563 -26.80 16.56 35.81
C ARG A 563 -25.89 16.17 34.64
N ARG A 564 -25.12 15.08 34.61
CA ARG A 564 -25.36 13.65 34.92
C ARG A 564 -26.43 13.01 34.03
N THR A 565 -25.99 11.99 33.29
CA THR A 565 -26.68 11.31 32.19
C THR A 565 -27.68 10.26 32.67
N PHE A 566 -28.61 9.88 31.79
CA PHE A 566 -29.81 9.12 32.13
C PHE A 566 -29.76 7.69 31.59
N ALA A 567 -29.02 6.80 32.27
CA ALA A 567 -28.97 5.37 31.92
C ALA A 567 -28.63 4.49 33.14
N ASN A 568 -29.63 4.13 33.95
CA ASN A 568 -29.55 2.97 34.89
C ASN A 568 -30.90 2.59 35.53
N THR A 569 -31.90 2.24 34.71
CA THR A 569 -33.08 1.47 35.16
C THR A 569 -33.57 0.59 34.02
N LEU A 570 -33.42 -0.73 34.13
CA LEU A 570 -34.29 -1.79 33.58
C LEU A 570 -33.78 -3.17 34.01
N ASP A 571 -34.65 -4.19 33.98
CA ASP A 571 -34.46 -5.46 34.70
C ASP A 571 -33.58 -6.51 33.96
N ALA A 572 -32.99 -7.42 34.73
CA ALA A 572 -31.93 -8.32 34.26
C ALA A 572 -32.38 -9.35 33.21
N LYS A 573 -33.68 -9.71 33.15
CA LYS A 573 -34.17 -10.70 32.18
C LYS A 573 -34.35 -10.17 30.76
N THR A 574 -34.63 -8.88 30.57
CA THR A 574 -34.84 -8.31 29.22
C THR A 574 -33.51 -8.14 28.46
N ARG A 575 -32.40 -7.92 29.18
CA ARG A 575 -31.05 -7.82 28.60
C ARG A 575 -30.65 -9.04 27.76
N LEU A 576 -31.01 -10.24 28.18
CA LEU A 576 -30.59 -11.47 27.48
C LEU A 576 -31.37 -11.62 26.16
N VAL A 577 -32.67 -11.32 26.15
CA VAL A 577 -33.49 -11.29 24.92
C VAL A 577 -32.98 -10.20 23.96
N TRP A 578 -32.71 -8.99 24.47
CA TRP A 578 -32.20 -7.90 23.63
C TRP A 578 -30.83 -8.19 23.01
N MET A 579 -29.93 -8.91 23.70
CA MET A 579 -28.64 -9.29 23.10
C MET A 579 -28.76 -10.37 22.01
N VAL A 580 -29.77 -11.25 22.07
CA VAL A 580 -30.05 -12.22 20.98
C VAL A 580 -30.70 -11.53 19.77
N PHE A 581 -31.63 -10.59 19.99
CA PHE A 581 -32.21 -9.84 18.88
C PHE A 581 -31.22 -8.85 18.25
N LEU A 582 -30.33 -8.22 19.02
CA LEU A 582 -29.25 -7.39 18.47
C LEU A 582 -28.19 -8.20 17.72
N SER A 583 -27.87 -9.43 18.15
CA SER A 583 -26.90 -10.24 17.41
C SER A 583 -27.47 -10.77 16.09
N LEU A 584 -28.74 -11.22 16.07
CA LEU A 584 -29.42 -11.59 14.82
C LEU A 584 -29.62 -10.38 13.89
N GLY A 585 -30.13 -9.26 14.41
CA GLY A 585 -30.35 -8.04 13.63
C GLY A 585 -29.04 -7.45 13.08
N GLY A 586 -27.98 -7.47 13.91
CA GLY A 586 -26.63 -7.06 13.49
C GLY A 586 -26.06 -7.96 12.39
N LEU A 587 -26.21 -9.29 12.50
CA LEU A 587 -25.82 -10.23 11.45
C LEU A 587 -26.61 -10.01 10.15
N LEU A 588 -27.92 -9.78 10.24
CA LEU A 588 -28.77 -9.60 9.05
C LEU A 588 -28.45 -8.28 8.33
N VAL A 589 -28.24 -7.18 9.07
CA VAL A 589 -27.80 -5.90 8.50
C VAL A 589 -26.36 -6.00 7.95
N PHE A 590 -25.45 -6.68 8.64
CA PHE A 590 -24.08 -6.91 8.16
C PHE A 590 -24.07 -7.76 6.89
N TRP A 591 -24.93 -8.78 6.79
CA TRP A 591 -25.06 -9.62 5.60
C TRP A 591 -25.66 -8.85 4.42
N LEU A 592 -26.67 -8.00 4.66
CA LEU A 592 -27.27 -7.11 3.66
C LEU A 592 -26.25 -6.06 3.14
N LEU A 593 -25.41 -5.53 4.02
CA LEU A 593 -24.32 -4.62 3.62
C LEU A 593 -23.21 -5.35 2.87
N ALA A 594 -22.83 -6.56 3.29
CA ALA A 594 -21.82 -7.38 2.62
C ALA A 594 -22.24 -7.79 1.20
N SER A 595 -23.51 -8.18 0.98
CA SER A 595 -24.00 -8.52 -0.35
C SER A 595 -24.07 -7.30 -1.28
N THR A 596 -24.53 -6.14 -0.78
CA THR A 596 -24.53 -4.90 -1.59
C THR A 596 -23.14 -4.37 -1.90
N ALA A 597 -22.16 -4.56 -1.00
CA ALA A 597 -20.75 -4.28 -1.30
C ALA A 597 -20.16 -5.26 -2.33
N TRP A 598 -20.61 -6.51 -2.35
CA TRP A 598 -20.06 -7.52 -3.27
C TRP A 598 -20.42 -7.27 -4.74
N GLY A 599 -21.62 -6.77 -5.04
CA GLY A 599 -21.98 -6.33 -6.40
C GLY A 599 -21.08 -5.20 -6.93
N TRP A 600 -20.59 -4.34 -6.02
CA TRP A 600 -19.58 -3.32 -6.35
C TRP A 600 -18.18 -3.92 -6.52
N LEU A 601 -17.76 -4.90 -5.70
CA LEU A 601 -16.50 -5.62 -5.88
C LEU A 601 -16.46 -6.42 -7.19
N ASN A 602 -17.54 -7.11 -7.56
CA ASN A 602 -17.58 -7.87 -8.81
C ASN A 602 -17.45 -6.92 -10.01
N ASN A 603 -18.26 -5.86 -10.06
CA ASN A 603 -18.15 -4.83 -11.10
C ASN A 603 -16.84 -4.01 -11.05
N MET A 604 -16.09 -4.03 -9.93
CA MET A 604 -14.72 -3.53 -9.88
C MET A 604 -13.75 -4.48 -10.58
N PHE A 605 -13.70 -5.76 -10.21
CA PHE A 605 -12.73 -6.71 -10.77
C PHE A 605 -13.07 -7.21 -12.17
N PHE A 606 -14.35 -7.16 -12.54
CA PHE A 606 -14.95 -7.66 -13.77
C PHE A 606 -16.00 -6.64 -14.28
N PRO A 607 -15.57 -5.45 -14.77
CA PRO A 607 -16.48 -4.45 -15.30
C PRO A 607 -17.12 -4.96 -16.61
N LYS A 608 -18.45 -5.04 -16.66
CA LYS A 608 -19.19 -5.59 -17.81
C LYS A 608 -18.93 -4.79 -19.09
N ALA A 609 -18.69 -5.51 -20.20
CA ALA A 609 -18.43 -4.91 -21.50
C ALA A 609 -19.72 -4.36 -22.14
N THR A 610 -19.88 -3.04 -22.18
CA THR A 610 -20.92 -2.38 -23.00
C THR A 610 -20.63 -2.57 -24.49
N LEU A 611 -21.54 -3.21 -25.21
CA LEU A 611 -21.40 -3.52 -26.64
C LEU A 611 -21.52 -2.27 -27.54
N GLN A 612 -20.92 -2.37 -28.73
CA GLN A 612 -20.55 -1.23 -29.59
C GLN A 612 -21.56 -0.90 -30.70
N GLY A 613 -21.53 0.37 -31.13
CA GLY A 613 -21.99 0.90 -32.43
C GLY A 613 -21.91 2.43 -32.41
N GLU A 614 -21.47 3.16 -33.44
CA GLU A 614 -20.93 2.80 -34.76
C GLU A 614 -19.41 3.11 -34.88
N PRO A 615 -18.70 2.58 -35.90
CA PRO A 615 -17.30 2.92 -36.15
C PRO A 615 -17.15 4.28 -36.85
N LEU A 616 -16.83 5.34 -36.10
CA LEU A 616 -16.33 6.58 -36.69
C LEU A 616 -14.90 6.37 -37.23
N ALA A 617 -14.73 6.55 -38.53
CA ALA A 617 -13.44 6.43 -39.20
C ALA A 617 -12.52 7.61 -38.83
N ILE A 618 -11.31 7.29 -38.36
CA ILE A 618 -10.20 8.24 -38.19
C ILE A 618 -8.97 7.61 -38.83
N GLU A 619 -8.35 8.32 -39.78
CA GLU A 619 -7.23 7.80 -40.57
C GLU A 619 -5.91 7.82 -39.78
N LEU A 620 -5.04 6.82 -39.98
CA LEU A 620 -3.76 6.68 -39.26
C LEU A 620 -2.68 7.72 -39.63
N ASN A 621 -3.04 8.81 -40.30
CA ASN A 621 -2.11 9.72 -40.99
C ASN A 621 -1.99 11.12 -40.36
N GLN A 622 -2.47 11.34 -39.13
CA GLN A 622 -2.28 12.61 -38.41
C GLN A 622 -1.71 12.38 -36.99
N PRO A 623 -0.74 13.20 -36.53
CA PRO A 623 -0.19 13.11 -35.18
C PRO A 623 -1.16 13.66 -34.14
N VAL A 624 -1.21 13.02 -32.96
CA VAL A 624 -2.19 13.27 -31.89
C VAL A 624 -1.93 14.57 -31.10
N ILE A 625 -0.96 15.39 -31.50
CA ILE A 625 -0.59 16.64 -30.83
C ILE A 625 -0.48 17.78 -31.87
N MET A 626 -1.39 18.74 -31.80
CA MET A 626 -1.20 20.06 -32.41
C MET A 626 -0.26 20.88 -31.52
N ILE A 627 0.78 21.49 -32.10
CA ILE A 627 1.66 22.43 -31.38
C ILE A 627 0.94 23.80 -31.33
N PRO A 628 0.74 24.42 -30.16
CA PRO A 628 0.05 25.71 -30.07
C PRO A 628 0.80 26.87 -30.73
N ASP A 629 0.05 27.82 -31.30
CA ASP A 629 0.57 29.08 -31.82
C ASP A 629 1.06 29.98 -30.65
N PRO A 630 2.30 30.53 -30.69
CA PRO A 630 2.89 31.35 -29.63
C PRO A 630 2.11 32.61 -29.19
N GLN A 631 1.00 32.98 -29.85
CA GLN A 631 0.14 34.11 -29.43
C GLN A 631 -1.18 33.69 -28.75
N SER A 632 -1.37 32.39 -28.49
CA SER A 632 -2.54 31.87 -27.76
C SER A 632 -2.55 32.30 -26.28
N LYS A 633 -3.67 32.87 -25.81
CA LYS A 633 -3.86 33.10 -24.36
C LYS A 633 -3.92 31.75 -23.62
N PRO A 634 -3.38 31.65 -22.39
CA PRO A 634 -3.33 30.39 -21.67
C PRO A 634 -4.72 29.89 -21.30
N GLU A 635 -5.06 28.67 -21.74
CA GLU A 635 -6.19 27.92 -21.20
C GLU A 635 -5.90 27.45 -19.78
N VAL A 636 -6.96 27.32 -18.96
CA VAL A 636 -6.85 26.99 -17.54
C VAL A 636 -6.51 25.50 -17.37
N GLY A 637 -5.45 25.21 -16.62
CA GLY A 637 -4.93 23.85 -16.47
C GLY A 637 -5.95 22.85 -15.91
N LEU A 638 -6.09 21.70 -16.59
CA LEU A 638 -7.03 20.64 -16.22
C LEU A 638 -6.80 20.14 -14.79
N GLY A 639 -7.70 20.54 -13.88
CA GLY A 639 -7.77 20.02 -12.51
C GLY A 639 -7.61 21.06 -11.41
N GLN A 640 -7.17 22.29 -11.70
CA GLN A 640 -7.14 23.34 -10.68
C GLN A 640 -8.54 23.92 -10.41
N LEU A 641 -8.94 23.99 -9.14
CA LEU A 641 -10.18 24.64 -8.72
C LEU A 641 -9.96 26.16 -8.66
N THR A 642 -10.37 26.86 -9.72
CA THR A 642 -10.37 28.34 -9.71
C THR A 642 -11.45 28.89 -8.77
N THR A 643 -11.34 30.16 -8.37
CA THR A 643 -12.38 30.85 -7.59
C THR A 643 -13.74 30.85 -8.31
N ALA A 644 -13.76 31.09 -9.61
CA ALA A 644 -14.99 31.06 -10.40
C ALA A 644 -15.62 29.65 -10.45
N THR A 645 -14.80 28.60 -10.58
CA THR A 645 -15.27 27.20 -10.53
C THR A 645 -15.77 26.82 -9.13
N ALA A 646 -15.16 27.37 -8.06
CA ALA A 646 -15.62 27.17 -6.70
C ALA A 646 -16.97 27.88 -6.43
N GLU A 647 -17.20 29.03 -7.06
CA GLU A 647 -18.43 29.81 -6.97
C GLU A 647 -19.59 29.07 -7.69
N ASP A 648 -19.38 28.66 -8.94
CA ASP A 648 -20.31 27.85 -9.75
C ASP A 648 -20.75 26.54 -9.06
N VAL A 649 -19.82 25.84 -8.40
CA VAL A 649 -20.13 24.63 -7.61
C VAL A 649 -21.02 24.94 -6.39
N ILE A 650 -20.86 26.11 -5.76
CA ILE A 650 -21.68 26.52 -4.62
C ILE A 650 -23.05 27.05 -5.09
N GLU A 651 -23.13 27.78 -6.21
CA GLU A 651 -24.41 28.18 -6.81
C GLU A 651 -25.22 26.97 -7.30
N THR A 652 -24.57 26.00 -7.94
CA THR A 652 -25.16 24.71 -8.33
C THR A 652 -25.68 23.94 -7.10
N TRP A 653 -24.96 23.99 -5.98
CA TRP A 653 -25.44 23.42 -4.72
C TRP A 653 -26.66 24.17 -4.18
N LEU A 654 -26.61 25.50 -4.08
CA LEU A 654 -27.69 26.29 -3.48
C LEU A 654 -28.98 26.25 -4.32
N SER A 655 -28.87 26.22 -5.65
CA SER A 655 -30.00 25.99 -6.55
C SER A 655 -30.56 24.55 -6.44
N THR A 656 -29.69 23.53 -6.37
CA THR A 656 -30.11 22.14 -6.11
C THR A 656 -30.81 21.98 -4.75
N LYS A 657 -30.32 22.65 -3.70
CA LYS A 657 -30.98 22.73 -2.38
C LYS A 657 -32.38 23.33 -2.50
N ALA A 658 -32.52 24.42 -3.27
CA ALA A 658 -33.81 25.07 -3.49
C ALA A 658 -34.81 24.18 -4.25
N ALA A 659 -34.37 23.37 -5.22
CA ALA A 659 -35.20 22.39 -5.89
C ALA A 659 -35.59 21.20 -4.98
N ALA A 660 -34.63 20.71 -4.19
CA ALA A 660 -34.83 19.56 -3.30
C ALA A 660 -35.73 19.86 -2.08
N LEU A 661 -35.76 21.11 -1.59
CA LEU A 661 -36.65 21.58 -0.52
C LEU A 661 -37.83 22.43 -1.02
N GLY A 662 -37.92 22.65 -2.32
CA GLY A 662 -39.04 23.33 -2.99
C GLY A 662 -40.30 22.45 -3.04
N PRO A 663 -41.40 22.98 -3.62
CA PRO A 663 -42.71 22.30 -3.62
C PRO A 663 -42.75 20.98 -4.41
N ASN A 664 -41.72 20.70 -5.23
CA ASN A 664 -41.57 19.46 -6.00
C ASN A 664 -40.73 18.39 -5.27
N HIS A 665 -40.06 18.76 -4.17
CA HIS A 665 -39.13 17.92 -3.40
C HIS A 665 -38.17 17.06 -4.24
N GLU A 666 -37.39 17.69 -5.12
CA GLU A 666 -36.55 17.02 -6.14
C GLU A 666 -35.27 16.37 -5.57
N ILE A 667 -35.45 15.47 -4.59
CA ILE A 667 -34.42 14.84 -3.76
C ILE A 667 -33.31 14.12 -4.54
N ASN A 668 -33.58 13.70 -5.77
CA ASN A 668 -32.60 13.02 -6.62
C ASN A 668 -31.48 13.95 -7.09
N ARG A 669 -31.75 15.25 -7.30
CA ARG A 669 -30.72 16.20 -7.75
C ARG A 669 -29.59 16.40 -6.74
N LEU A 670 -29.86 16.15 -5.45
CA LEU A 670 -28.82 16.16 -4.41
C LEU A 670 -27.62 15.26 -4.78
N ASN A 671 -27.85 14.18 -5.53
CA ASN A 671 -26.83 13.20 -5.92
C ASN A 671 -25.83 13.75 -6.95
N GLU A 672 -26.21 14.78 -7.70
CA GLU A 672 -25.39 15.36 -8.77
C GLU A 672 -24.23 16.17 -8.19
N ILE A 673 -24.51 16.94 -7.12
CA ILE A 673 -23.59 17.94 -6.52
C ILE A 673 -23.08 17.56 -5.11
N LEU A 674 -23.79 16.72 -4.34
CA LEU A 674 -23.35 16.28 -3.00
C LEU A 674 -22.80 14.85 -3.01
N THR A 675 -21.93 14.56 -2.04
CA THR A 675 -21.49 13.20 -1.70
C THR A 675 -21.33 13.05 -0.18
N GLY A 676 -20.95 11.86 0.30
CA GLY A 676 -20.59 11.63 1.70
C GLY A 676 -21.66 12.01 2.74
N SER A 677 -21.22 12.71 3.80
CA SER A 677 -22.08 13.11 4.92
C SER A 677 -23.06 14.20 4.52
N ALA A 678 -22.65 15.18 3.70
CA ALA A 678 -23.53 16.22 3.17
C ALA A 678 -24.75 15.63 2.46
N LEU A 679 -24.54 14.70 1.52
CA LEU A 679 -25.63 14.04 0.79
C LEU A 679 -26.59 13.29 1.74
N SER A 680 -26.02 12.58 2.71
CA SER A 680 -26.79 11.78 3.68
C SER A 680 -27.66 12.68 4.58
N GLN A 681 -27.11 13.80 5.05
CA GLN A 681 -27.81 14.76 5.89
C GLN A 681 -28.94 15.48 5.13
N TRP A 682 -28.68 16.02 3.93
CA TRP A 682 -29.71 16.74 3.18
C TRP A 682 -30.83 15.83 2.67
N ARG A 683 -30.53 14.57 2.26
CA ARG A 683 -31.57 13.57 1.96
C ARG A 683 -32.49 13.30 3.16
N LEU A 684 -31.96 13.29 4.39
CA LEU A 684 -32.76 13.10 5.60
C LEU A 684 -33.67 14.31 5.87
N ILE A 685 -33.13 15.53 5.74
CA ILE A 685 -33.90 16.78 5.92
C ILE A 685 -35.04 16.87 4.90
N VAL A 686 -34.78 16.58 3.62
CA VAL A 686 -35.82 16.59 2.57
C VAL A 686 -36.91 15.54 2.87
N LYS A 687 -36.54 14.31 3.25
CA LYS A 687 -37.52 13.27 3.60
C LYS A 687 -38.40 13.65 4.80
N GLN A 688 -37.86 14.38 5.77
CA GLN A 688 -38.64 14.88 6.90
C GLN A 688 -39.60 16.00 6.46
N ASP A 689 -39.12 17.01 5.73
CA ASP A 689 -39.96 18.11 5.24
C ASP A 689 -41.08 17.59 4.29
N MET A 690 -40.80 16.57 3.46
CA MET A 690 -41.82 15.84 2.68
C MET A 690 -42.90 15.20 3.58
N GLY A 691 -42.49 14.46 4.61
CA GLY A 691 -43.41 13.79 5.53
C GLY A 691 -44.33 14.75 6.30
N ASP A 692 -43.81 15.92 6.64
CA ASP A 692 -44.54 16.98 7.34
C ASP A 692 -45.35 17.90 6.38
N SER A 693 -45.31 17.67 5.06
CA SER A 693 -45.88 18.56 4.04
C SER A 693 -45.37 20.02 4.11
N ARG A 694 -44.07 20.17 4.39
CA ARG A 694 -43.34 21.43 4.48
C ARG A 694 -42.47 21.62 3.23
N TYR A 695 -42.40 22.85 2.73
CA TYR A 695 -41.50 23.23 1.64
C TYR A 695 -40.99 24.66 1.83
N ARG A 696 -39.94 25.03 1.09
CA ARG A 696 -39.22 26.30 1.27
C ARG A 696 -38.91 26.89 -0.09
N LYS A 697 -39.05 28.21 -0.23
CA LYS A 697 -38.50 28.96 -1.37
C LYS A 697 -37.28 29.72 -0.88
N TYR A 698 -36.25 29.77 -1.73
CA TYR A 698 -34.96 30.33 -1.40
C TYR A 698 -34.53 31.35 -2.45
N GLU A 699 -34.00 32.47 -1.98
CA GLU A 699 -33.17 33.39 -2.76
C GLU A 699 -31.79 33.39 -2.12
N HIS A 700 -30.74 33.26 -2.94
CA HIS A 700 -29.36 33.12 -2.47
C HIS A 700 -28.46 34.14 -3.17
N ASP A 701 -27.43 34.61 -2.45
CA ASP A 701 -26.33 35.41 -2.96
C ASP A 701 -25.03 34.89 -2.33
N VAL A 702 -24.02 34.61 -3.14
CA VAL A 702 -22.77 33.98 -2.70
C VAL A 702 -21.59 34.91 -2.95
N LYS A 703 -20.57 34.79 -2.10
CA LYS A 703 -19.23 35.31 -2.39
C LYS A 703 -18.19 34.33 -1.88
N VAL A 704 -17.39 33.76 -2.79
CA VAL A 704 -16.20 33.00 -2.41
C VAL A 704 -15.15 33.93 -1.81
N GLU A 705 -14.59 33.53 -0.66
CA GLU A 705 -13.57 34.29 0.08
C GLU A 705 -12.19 33.66 -0.02
N PHE A 706 -12.13 32.32 -0.06
CA PHE A 706 -10.89 31.56 -0.04
C PHE A 706 -11.06 30.20 -0.71
N VAL A 707 -10.06 29.79 -1.50
CA VAL A 707 -9.96 28.45 -2.10
C VAL A 707 -8.58 27.88 -1.80
N ASN A 708 -8.53 26.65 -1.28
CA ASN A 708 -7.32 25.95 -0.91
C ASN A 708 -7.36 24.51 -1.44
N GLN A 709 -6.65 24.29 -2.54
CA GLN A 709 -6.40 22.98 -3.13
C GLN A 709 -4.93 22.64 -2.87
N LYS A 710 -4.68 21.56 -2.10
CA LYS A 710 -3.30 21.14 -1.82
C LYS A 710 -2.74 20.43 -3.04
N GLN A 711 -1.60 20.88 -3.56
CA GLN A 711 -0.93 20.28 -4.73
C GLN A 711 -0.66 18.77 -4.56
N THR A 712 -0.52 18.29 -3.32
CA THR A 712 -0.33 16.87 -2.99
C THR A 712 -1.61 16.01 -3.01
N VAL A 713 -2.80 16.60 -3.15
CA VAL A 713 -4.08 15.88 -3.27
C VAL A 713 -4.99 16.62 -4.25
N VAL A 714 -4.70 16.48 -5.54
CA VAL A 714 -5.35 17.24 -6.63
C VAL A 714 -6.88 17.15 -6.60
N ASP A 715 -7.45 15.99 -6.28
CA ASP A 715 -8.91 15.81 -6.26
C ASP A 715 -9.62 16.33 -4.99
N ASN A 716 -8.93 16.97 -4.03
CA ASN A 716 -9.54 17.54 -2.83
C ASN A 716 -9.26 19.04 -2.68
N ALA A 717 -10.30 19.81 -2.39
CA ALA A 717 -10.20 21.25 -2.14
C ALA A 717 -11.07 21.70 -0.96
N VAL A 718 -10.67 22.79 -0.31
CA VAL A 718 -11.45 23.46 0.73
C VAL A 718 -11.80 24.86 0.22
N VAL A 719 -13.09 25.22 0.31
CA VAL A 719 -13.60 26.54 -0.09
C VAL A 719 -14.26 27.19 1.12
N GLU A 720 -13.94 28.45 1.41
CA GLU A 720 -14.72 29.27 2.34
C GLU A 720 -15.45 30.37 1.56
N ALA A 721 -16.75 30.48 1.78
CA ALA A 721 -17.62 31.45 1.13
C ALA A 721 -18.60 32.06 2.15
N THR A 722 -18.97 33.31 1.95
CA THR A 722 -20.13 33.92 2.63
C THR A 722 -21.36 33.73 1.75
N VAL A 723 -22.41 33.13 2.30
CA VAL A 723 -23.72 32.98 1.67
C VAL A 723 -24.72 33.87 2.40
N LYS A 724 -25.50 34.65 1.65
CA LYS A 724 -26.76 35.22 2.11
C LYS A 724 -27.90 34.34 1.62
N GLU A 725 -28.88 34.08 2.47
CA GLU A 725 -29.97 33.15 2.22
C GLU A 725 -31.29 33.73 2.75
N VAL A 726 -32.17 34.13 1.85
CA VAL A 726 -33.55 34.53 2.19
C VAL A 726 -34.44 33.31 2.00
N THR A 727 -34.98 32.79 3.10
CA THR A 727 -35.84 31.59 3.10
C THR A 727 -37.29 31.97 3.41
N HIS A 728 -38.21 31.65 2.50
CA HIS A 728 -39.65 31.71 2.72
C HIS A 728 -40.18 30.30 3.03
N PHE A 729 -40.66 30.09 4.26
CA PHE A 729 -41.15 28.78 4.73
C PHE A 729 -42.64 28.60 4.45
N TYR A 730 -43.01 27.43 3.97
CA TYR A 730 -44.39 27.02 3.71
C TYR A 730 -44.71 25.67 4.36
N GLU A 731 -45.93 25.51 4.84
CA GLU A 731 -46.40 24.31 5.52
C GLU A 731 -47.88 24.11 5.22
N GLN A 732 -48.25 22.93 4.69
CA GLN A 732 -49.59 22.61 4.21
C GLN A 732 -50.14 23.61 3.16
N GLY A 733 -49.25 24.28 2.43
CA GLY A 733 -49.57 25.30 1.43
C GLY A 733 -49.61 26.74 1.96
N GLU A 734 -49.73 26.95 3.26
CA GLU A 734 -49.70 28.29 3.85
C GLU A 734 -48.28 28.84 3.97
N SER A 735 -48.09 30.12 3.62
CA SER A 735 -46.87 30.86 3.96
C SER A 735 -46.80 31.05 5.46
N LYS A 736 -45.67 30.68 6.08
CA LYS A 736 -45.38 30.93 7.49
C LYS A 736 -44.45 32.15 7.60
N LYS A 737 -43.35 32.03 8.33
CA LYS A 737 -42.35 33.11 8.51
C LYS A 737 -41.30 33.08 7.39
N SER A 738 -40.69 34.22 7.09
CA SER A 738 -39.40 34.28 6.37
C SER A 738 -38.21 34.42 7.33
N SER A 739 -37.02 34.06 6.84
CA SER A 739 -35.72 34.29 7.48
C SER A 739 -34.76 34.92 6.46
N GLU A 740 -33.88 35.79 6.92
CA GLU A 740 -32.72 36.27 6.16
C GLU A 740 -31.48 35.95 6.99
N ASP A 741 -30.68 35.01 6.50
CA ASP A 741 -29.52 34.47 7.20
C ASP A 741 -28.26 34.79 6.39
N ARG A 742 -27.20 35.26 7.05
CA ARG A 742 -25.89 35.49 6.44
C ARG A 742 -24.85 34.63 7.14
N LEU A 743 -24.37 33.60 6.44
CA LEU A 743 -23.55 32.53 6.99
C LEU A 743 -22.20 32.48 6.28
N ARG A 744 -21.12 32.44 7.06
CA ARG A 744 -19.79 32.07 6.56
C ARG A 744 -19.70 30.56 6.59
N VAL A 745 -19.48 29.91 5.45
CA VAL A 745 -19.54 28.45 5.31
C VAL A 745 -18.25 27.95 4.68
N ARG A 746 -17.64 26.97 5.35
CA ARG A 746 -16.57 26.14 4.77
C ARG A 746 -17.20 24.91 4.12
N TYR A 747 -16.82 24.66 2.88
CA TYR A 747 -17.15 23.48 2.11
C TYR A 747 -15.87 22.66 1.88
N ASP A 748 -15.95 21.35 2.09
CA ASP A 748 -14.89 20.41 1.70
C ASP A 748 -15.37 19.70 0.42
N LEU A 749 -14.65 19.91 -0.67
CA LEU A 749 -14.97 19.45 -2.02
C LEU A 749 -14.06 18.30 -2.42
N ILE A 750 -14.64 17.30 -3.09
CA ILE A 750 -13.93 16.18 -3.70
C ILE A 750 -14.33 16.04 -5.17
N ARG A 751 -13.34 15.86 -6.05
CA ARG A 751 -13.55 15.63 -7.48
C ARG A 751 -13.92 14.16 -7.71
N LYS A 752 -14.97 13.91 -8.48
CA LYS A 752 -15.45 12.57 -8.84
C LYS A 752 -16.02 12.61 -10.26
N GLN A 753 -15.58 11.68 -11.12
CA GLN A 753 -16.04 11.60 -12.52
C GLN A 753 -15.82 12.93 -13.28
N GLY A 754 -14.69 13.60 -13.05
CA GLY A 754 -14.33 14.87 -13.68
C GLY A 754 -14.91 16.14 -13.03
N GLY A 755 -16.09 16.06 -12.41
CA GLY A 755 -16.75 17.17 -11.72
C GLY A 755 -16.43 17.27 -10.23
N TRP A 756 -16.61 18.45 -9.64
CA TRP A 756 -16.47 18.70 -8.20
C TRP A 756 -17.78 18.44 -7.45
N ARG A 757 -17.72 17.80 -6.28
CA ARG A 757 -18.88 17.53 -5.41
C ARG A 757 -18.57 17.85 -3.95
N ILE A 758 -19.54 18.37 -3.22
CA ILE A 758 -19.38 18.74 -1.81
C ILE A 758 -19.53 17.49 -0.93
N GLN A 759 -18.50 17.18 -0.14
CA GLN A 759 -18.47 16.03 0.78
C GLN A 759 -18.99 16.39 2.17
N SER A 760 -18.60 17.56 2.68
CA SER A 760 -19.03 18.15 3.94
C SER A 760 -19.15 19.67 3.85
N MET A 761 -19.98 20.25 4.70
CA MET A 761 -20.13 21.71 4.84
C MET A 761 -20.30 22.06 6.32
N THR A 762 -19.63 23.12 6.78
CA THR A 762 -19.64 23.56 8.18
C THR A 762 -19.76 25.08 8.24
N VAL A 763 -20.70 25.59 9.03
CA VAL A 763 -20.81 27.04 9.30
C VAL A 763 -19.64 27.46 10.20
N VAL A 764 -18.83 28.39 9.72
CA VAL A 764 -17.72 29.03 10.44
C VAL A 764 -18.28 30.19 11.25
N LYS A 765 -17.71 30.43 12.44
CA LYS A 765 -18.08 31.55 13.34
C LYS A 765 -17.06 32.68 13.28
#